data_AF-A0A9X9LM05-F1
#
_entry.id   AF-A0A9X9LM05-F1
#
_cell.length_a   1.000
_cell.length_b   1.000
_cell.length_c   1.000
_cell.angle_alpha   90.00
_cell.angle_beta   90.00
_cell.angle_gamma   90.00
#
_symmetry.space_group_name_H-M   'P 1'
#
loop_
_entity.id
_entity.type
_entity.pdbx_description
1 polymer ?
#
loop_
_entity_poly.entity_id
_entity_poly.type
_entity_poly.pdbx_seq_one_letter_code
_entity_poly.pdbx_strand_id
1 'polypeptide(L)'
;MAHFPGEDEVMLQAMLRQLFQSVKEKITGAPSLECAEEILLHLEETDENFHNYEFVKYLRQHICNTLGSMIEEEMEKWTSDQNQDEESGYDTVVQHVTKRIQESKEYKEMMHSLKNIMMVVVESMINKFEEDEMRSQERQKKIQKEKSNSYCTDNCSDSDSSFNQSYKFCQGKLQLILDQLDPGQPKEVRYEALQTLCSAPPSDVLNCENWTTLCEKLTVCLSDPDPVFSDRILKFYAQTFTLSPLRMTKETYTSLAKYLKLYFLSRENHIPTLSTGVDTSNPNVICLLKKVRLLNEYQKEAPSFWIRHPEKYMEEIVENTLSLLSVKHDQSHLVTQKILDPIYFFALVDTKAVWFKKWMHAYYSRTAVLRLLEKKYKSLITTAVQQCVQYFELCEAMKADEILGHSKHCGNKQKTFYYSGQELQYIYFIHSLCLLGRLLIYTQGRRLFPIKLKNRKDLVSLTDLLVLFTQLIYYSPSCPKMTSAAHLDSYSPASMVTEVLRILCDQKECAIECLYTNTVIEALLHPIHNLMKGAKAAPNCSETALIHIADILARIASVEEGLTLLLYGENMNSSEEKRPTGAHIIAQFSKKLLDEDISIFSGSEMLPVVKGAFISVCRQIYGTCEGLQVLIPYCLHESIAKAWKKTSLLSERIPTPVKGLDSVSSVNQESQNIMAWEENLLDDLLNFAATPKGLLFLQRTGAINECVTFMFNRYAKKLQISKHKKFGYGVLVTQVASTAAGAIALQSSGFINALITELWANLECGRDDVRVTHPRSTPVDPIDRSCQKSFLGLVNLLPYPAVYELVGNQDLPNKAEYSLREVPTCVIDIIDRLIILNSEAKIRSLFNYEQSHIFGLR
;
A
#
# COMPACT_ATOMS: atom_id res chain seq x y z
N MET A 1 -37.96 20.52 -31.86
CA MET A 1 -36.58 20.93 -31.56
C MET A 1 -36.61 21.71 -30.25
N ALA A 2 -36.49 21.02 -29.12
CA ALA A 2 -36.34 21.66 -27.83
C ALA A 2 -34.88 22.09 -27.70
N HIS A 3 -34.64 23.40 -27.57
CA HIS A 3 -33.32 23.93 -27.28
C HIS A 3 -32.89 23.42 -25.90
N PHE A 4 -31.85 22.59 -25.88
CA PHE A 4 -31.11 22.26 -24.67
C PHE A 4 -30.42 23.54 -24.14
N PRO A 5 -30.44 23.81 -22.83
CA PRO A 5 -29.74 24.98 -22.28
C PRO A 5 -28.23 24.79 -22.45
N GLY A 6 -27.54 25.81 -22.96
CA GLY A 6 -26.09 25.77 -23.23
C GLY A 6 -25.20 25.51 -22.00
N GLU A 7 -25.77 25.53 -20.78
CA GLU A 7 -25.08 25.15 -19.55
C GLU A 7 -24.86 23.62 -19.43
N ASP A 8 -25.80 22.81 -19.92
CA ASP A 8 -25.71 21.35 -19.87
C ASP A 8 -24.65 20.80 -20.84
N GLU A 9 -24.46 21.46 -21.99
CA GLU A 9 -23.45 21.08 -22.99
C GLU A 9 -22.02 21.24 -22.45
N VAL A 10 -21.76 22.33 -21.71
CA VAL A 10 -20.46 22.60 -21.09
C VAL A 10 -20.19 21.62 -19.95
N MET A 11 -21.21 21.28 -19.16
CA MET A 11 -21.12 20.30 -18.09
C MET A 11 -20.84 18.89 -18.62
N LEU A 12 -21.55 18.45 -19.67
CA LEU A 12 -21.30 17.20 -20.39
C LEU A 12 -19.88 17.15 -20.99
N GLN A 13 -19.42 18.24 -21.59
CA GLN A 13 -18.07 18.37 -22.13
C GLN A 13 -17.00 18.18 -21.05
N ALA A 14 -17.21 18.75 -19.85
CA ALA A 14 -16.30 18.59 -18.73
C ALA A 14 -16.26 17.15 -18.20
N MET A 15 -17.41 16.51 -18.07
CA MET A 15 -17.53 15.10 -17.64
C MET A 15 -16.87 14.13 -18.62
N LEU A 16 -17.04 14.34 -19.93
CA LEU A 16 -16.39 13.55 -20.98
C LEU A 16 -14.86 13.72 -20.95
N ARG A 17 -14.36 14.94 -20.77
CA ARG A 17 -12.92 15.20 -20.62
C ARG A 17 -12.34 14.48 -19.40
N GLN A 18 -13.06 14.48 -18.28
CA GLN A 18 -12.63 13.76 -17.08
C GLN A 18 -12.58 12.25 -17.31
N LEU A 19 -13.60 11.69 -17.98
CA LEU A 19 -13.62 10.28 -18.37
C LEU A 19 -12.42 9.93 -19.26
N PHE A 20 -12.21 10.66 -20.36
CA PHE A 20 -11.07 10.41 -21.25
C PHE A 20 -9.71 10.59 -20.57
N GLN A 21 -9.58 11.53 -19.62
CA GLN A 21 -8.35 11.70 -18.85
C GLN A 21 -8.09 10.52 -17.89
N SER A 22 -9.15 9.95 -17.29
CA SER A 22 -9.03 8.80 -16.38
C SER A 22 -8.75 7.48 -17.11
N VAL A 23 -9.28 7.31 -18.33
CA VAL A 23 -9.07 6.13 -19.16
C VAL A 23 -7.88 6.31 -20.12
N LYS A 24 -7.24 7.49 -20.11
CA LYS A 24 -6.14 7.86 -21.02
C LYS A 24 -5.04 6.81 -21.08
N GLU A 25 -4.55 6.35 -19.92
CA GLU A 25 -3.47 5.37 -19.87
C GLU A 25 -3.87 4.02 -20.51
N LYS A 26 -5.14 3.61 -20.34
CA LYS A 26 -5.70 2.38 -20.93
C LYS A 26 -5.84 2.52 -22.45
N ILE A 27 -6.28 3.67 -22.94
CA ILE A 27 -6.43 3.96 -24.37
C ILE A 27 -5.04 4.09 -25.05
N THR A 28 -4.10 4.80 -24.43
CA THR A 28 -2.73 4.97 -24.97
C THR A 28 -1.90 3.69 -24.92
N GLY A 29 -2.29 2.74 -24.07
CA GLY A 29 -1.69 1.41 -23.98
C GLY A 29 -2.24 0.41 -25.00
N ALA A 30 -3.27 0.77 -25.76
CA ALA A 30 -3.87 -0.11 -26.76
C ALA A 30 -2.94 -0.27 -27.99
N PRO A 31 -2.76 -1.51 -28.51
CA PRO A 31 -1.87 -1.79 -29.64
C PRO A 31 -2.41 -1.30 -31.00
N SER A 32 -3.71 -1.01 -31.10
CA SER A 32 -4.37 -0.51 -32.32
C SER A 32 -5.60 0.33 -31.97
N LEU A 33 -6.12 1.08 -32.95
CA LEU A 33 -7.36 1.85 -32.82
C LEU A 33 -8.56 0.92 -32.52
N GLU A 34 -8.63 -0.22 -33.20
CA GLU A 34 -9.67 -1.24 -33.01
C GLU A 34 -9.66 -1.79 -31.56
N CYS A 35 -8.47 -1.99 -30.98
CA CYS A 35 -8.34 -2.43 -29.59
C CYS A 35 -8.69 -1.30 -28.59
N ALA A 36 -8.41 -0.04 -28.92
CA ALA A 36 -8.84 1.10 -28.12
C ALA A 36 -10.38 1.25 -28.12
N GLU A 37 -11.02 1.03 -29.27
CA GLU A 37 -12.48 0.99 -29.40
C GLU A 37 -13.07 -0.17 -28.58
N GLU A 38 -12.47 -1.36 -28.64
CA GLU A 38 -12.87 -2.52 -27.84
C GLU A 38 -12.75 -2.24 -26.33
N ILE A 39 -11.65 -1.60 -25.89
CA ILE A 39 -11.48 -1.17 -24.50
C ILE A 39 -12.57 -0.17 -24.08
N LEU A 40 -12.94 0.76 -24.95
CA LEU A 40 -14.01 1.73 -24.68
C LEU A 40 -15.40 1.08 -24.62
N LEU A 41 -15.66 0.08 -25.47
CA LEU A 41 -16.92 -0.68 -25.49
C LEU A 41 -17.09 -1.53 -24.23
N HIS A 42 -16.01 -2.10 -23.71
CA HIS A 42 -16.01 -2.99 -22.54
C HIS A 42 -15.60 -2.29 -21.23
N LEU A 43 -15.73 -0.96 -21.14
CA LEU A 43 -15.37 -0.23 -19.91
C LEU A 43 -16.20 -0.67 -18.70
N GLU A 44 -17.45 -1.06 -18.89
CA GLU A 44 -18.31 -1.56 -17.80
C GLU A 44 -17.77 -2.86 -17.19
N GLU A 45 -17.17 -3.72 -18.01
CA GLU A 45 -16.63 -5.02 -17.58
C GLU A 45 -15.18 -4.90 -17.07
N THR A 46 -14.41 -3.97 -17.62
CA THR A 46 -12.95 -3.88 -17.41
C THR A 46 -12.53 -2.80 -16.41
N ASP A 47 -13.42 -1.89 -16.02
CA ASP A 47 -13.13 -0.83 -15.07
C ASP A 47 -14.00 -0.92 -13.81
N GLU A 48 -13.39 -1.31 -12.69
CA GLU A 48 -14.05 -1.35 -11.37
C GLU A 48 -14.60 0.02 -10.93
N ASN A 49 -14.09 1.13 -11.50
CA ASN A 49 -14.58 2.49 -11.22
C ASN A 49 -15.61 2.99 -12.24
N PHE A 50 -16.06 2.17 -13.19
CA PHE A 50 -16.98 2.58 -14.25
C PHE A 50 -18.21 3.33 -13.73
N HIS A 51 -18.86 2.79 -12.69
CA HIS A 51 -20.06 3.41 -12.11
C HIS A 51 -19.78 4.69 -11.29
N ASN A 52 -18.52 5.00 -10.99
CA ASN A 52 -18.13 6.19 -10.20
C ASN A 52 -17.88 7.43 -11.07
N TYR A 53 -17.80 7.28 -12.40
CA TYR A 53 -17.62 8.42 -13.31
C TYR A 53 -18.84 9.33 -13.35
N GLU A 54 -18.63 10.64 -13.23
CA GLU A 54 -19.70 11.64 -13.25
C GLU A 54 -20.54 11.59 -14.54
N PHE A 55 -19.89 11.27 -15.66
CA PHE A 55 -20.58 11.02 -16.93
C PHE A 55 -21.56 9.84 -16.86
N VAL A 56 -21.15 8.72 -16.24
CA VAL A 56 -21.96 7.51 -16.11
C VAL A 56 -23.12 7.74 -15.14
N LYS A 57 -22.89 8.50 -14.06
CA LYS A 57 -23.96 8.94 -13.15
C LYS A 57 -24.97 9.84 -13.85
N TYR A 58 -24.50 10.78 -14.69
CA TYR A 58 -25.36 11.63 -15.50
C TYR A 58 -26.24 10.81 -16.46
N LEU A 59 -25.65 9.87 -17.20
CA LEU A 59 -26.41 8.99 -18.10
C LEU A 59 -27.45 8.16 -17.35
N ARG A 60 -27.10 7.59 -16.19
CA ARG A 60 -28.04 6.85 -15.35
C ARG A 60 -29.20 7.73 -14.90
N GLN A 61 -28.91 8.94 -14.41
CA GLN A 61 -29.94 9.88 -13.99
C GLN A 61 -30.84 10.31 -15.15
N HIS A 62 -30.27 10.53 -16.34
CA HIS A 62 -31.02 10.89 -17.54
C HIS A 62 -31.96 9.75 -17.96
N ILE A 63 -31.47 8.50 -17.96
CA ILE A 63 -32.28 7.31 -18.23
C ILE A 63 -33.40 7.16 -17.19
N CYS A 64 -33.10 7.31 -15.90
CA CYS A 64 -34.11 7.22 -14.84
C CYS A 64 -35.17 8.34 -14.94
N ASN A 65 -34.77 9.56 -15.29
CA ASN A 65 -35.71 10.68 -15.42
C ASN A 65 -36.63 10.54 -16.65
N THR A 66 -36.12 9.98 -17.76
CA THR A 66 -36.89 9.88 -19.01
C THR A 66 -37.69 8.59 -19.13
N LEU A 67 -37.15 7.46 -18.64
CA LEU A 67 -37.76 6.14 -18.79
C LEU A 67 -38.24 5.54 -17.48
N GLY A 68 -37.89 6.11 -16.32
CA GLY A 68 -38.22 5.55 -15.00
C GLY A 68 -39.71 5.26 -14.82
N SER A 69 -40.57 6.23 -15.13
CA SER A 69 -42.03 6.04 -14.99
C SER A 69 -42.58 4.98 -15.94
N MET A 70 -42.01 4.83 -17.14
CA MET A 70 -42.40 3.79 -18.09
C MET A 70 -41.89 2.41 -17.67
N ILE A 71 -40.68 2.34 -17.12
CA ILE A 71 -40.13 1.10 -16.54
C ILE A 71 -41.07 0.61 -15.43
N GLU A 72 -41.47 1.52 -14.55
CA GLU A 72 -42.39 1.23 -13.45
C GLU A 72 -43.77 0.82 -13.97
N GLU A 73 -44.36 1.55 -14.93
CA GLU A 73 -45.66 1.20 -15.52
C GLU A 73 -45.66 -0.14 -16.27
N GLU A 74 -44.61 -0.48 -17.02
CA GLU A 74 -44.53 -1.75 -17.75
C GLU A 74 -44.19 -2.92 -16.82
N MET A 75 -43.42 -2.69 -15.76
CA MET A 75 -43.26 -3.67 -14.67
C MET A 75 -44.60 -3.95 -14.00
N GLU A 76 -45.39 -2.92 -13.68
CA GLU A 76 -46.71 -3.07 -13.05
C GLU A 76 -47.73 -3.78 -13.96
N LYS A 77 -47.75 -3.48 -15.26
CA LYS A 77 -48.59 -4.19 -16.25
C LYS A 77 -48.23 -5.67 -16.37
N TRP A 78 -46.93 -6.00 -16.39
CA TRP A 78 -46.49 -7.39 -16.44
C TRP A 78 -46.88 -8.20 -15.21
N THR A 79 -46.84 -7.58 -14.03
CA THR A 79 -47.34 -8.20 -12.80
C THR A 79 -48.86 -8.31 -12.71
N SER A 80 -49.62 -7.52 -13.48
CA SER A 80 -51.09 -7.55 -13.47
C SER A 80 -51.69 -8.46 -14.56
N ASP A 81 -50.98 -8.70 -15.67
CA ASP A 81 -51.43 -9.58 -16.76
C ASP A 81 -51.12 -11.09 -16.54
N GLN A 82 -50.38 -11.46 -15.49
CA GLN A 82 -50.13 -12.88 -15.14
C GLN A 82 -51.35 -13.52 -14.46
N ASN A 83 -52.16 -14.23 -15.24
CA ASN A 83 -53.14 -15.18 -14.72
C ASN A 83 -52.43 -16.41 -14.12
N GLN A 84 -52.44 -16.49 -12.78
CA GLN A 84 -52.25 -17.60 -11.81
C GLN A 84 -51.54 -18.94 -12.11
N ASP A 85 -51.06 -19.31 -13.30
CA ASP A 85 -50.62 -20.72 -13.52
C ASP A 85 -49.13 -21.00 -13.84
N GLU A 86 -48.23 -20.03 -14.09
CA GLU A 86 -46.77 -20.30 -14.15
C GLU A 86 -45.91 -19.10 -13.70
N GLU A 87 -45.13 -19.26 -12.61
CA GLU A 87 -44.12 -18.28 -12.16
C GLU A 87 -42.96 -18.20 -13.18
N SER A 88 -42.91 -17.12 -13.97
CA SER A 88 -41.71 -16.83 -14.77
C SER A 88 -40.65 -16.15 -13.91
N GLY A 89 -39.39 -16.61 -14.02
CA GLY A 89 -38.28 -16.04 -13.23
C GLY A 89 -38.05 -14.56 -13.52
N TYR A 90 -37.45 -13.85 -12.56
CA TYR A 90 -37.14 -12.41 -12.66
C TYR A 90 -36.40 -12.02 -13.96
N ASP A 91 -35.50 -12.87 -14.45
CA ASP A 91 -34.78 -12.64 -15.69
C ASP A 91 -35.72 -12.53 -16.91
N THR A 92 -36.82 -13.30 -16.92
CA THR A 92 -37.84 -13.25 -17.98
C THR A 92 -38.61 -11.93 -17.98
N VAL A 93 -38.92 -11.40 -16.78
CA VAL A 93 -39.60 -10.11 -16.60
C VAL A 93 -38.69 -8.97 -17.03
N VAL A 94 -37.43 -8.98 -16.59
CA VAL A 94 -36.43 -7.98 -16.97
C VAL A 94 -36.20 -7.99 -18.48
N GLN A 95 -36.06 -9.17 -19.10
CA GLN A 95 -35.92 -9.29 -20.56
C GLN A 95 -37.14 -8.75 -21.30
N HIS A 96 -38.35 -9.04 -20.81
CA HIS A 96 -39.57 -8.55 -21.45
C HIS A 96 -39.71 -7.03 -21.32
N VAL A 97 -39.60 -6.49 -20.10
CA VAL A 97 -39.69 -5.05 -19.83
C VAL A 97 -38.62 -4.30 -20.61
N THR A 98 -37.38 -4.81 -20.63
CA THR A 98 -36.30 -4.24 -21.44
C THR A 98 -36.63 -4.22 -22.93
N LYS A 99 -37.20 -5.31 -23.47
CA LYS A 99 -37.61 -5.38 -24.88
C LYS A 99 -38.74 -4.40 -25.20
N ARG A 100 -39.78 -4.32 -24.37
CA ARG A 100 -40.91 -3.37 -24.49
C ARG A 100 -40.42 -1.92 -24.49
N ILE A 101 -39.47 -1.60 -23.61
CA ILE A 101 -38.91 -0.26 -23.47
C ILE A 101 -38.00 0.07 -24.66
N GLN A 102 -37.17 -0.87 -25.12
CA GLN A 102 -36.37 -0.66 -26.33
C GLN A 102 -37.22 -0.42 -27.58
N GLU A 103 -38.41 -1.01 -27.64
CA GLU A 103 -39.38 -0.81 -28.72
C GLU A 103 -40.17 0.50 -28.60
N SER A 104 -40.19 1.12 -27.41
CA SER A 104 -40.97 2.33 -27.11
C SER A 104 -40.49 3.55 -27.90
N LYS A 105 -41.40 4.50 -28.08
CA LYS A 105 -41.12 5.74 -28.80
C LYS A 105 -40.21 6.64 -27.98
N GLU A 106 -40.41 6.64 -26.67
CA GLU A 106 -39.73 7.42 -25.66
C GLU A 106 -38.26 7.01 -25.54
N TYR A 107 -37.97 5.69 -25.59
CA TYR A 107 -36.58 5.20 -25.65
C TYR A 107 -35.89 5.62 -26.95
N LYS A 108 -36.57 5.50 -28.09
CA LYS A 108 -36.01 5.90 -29.41
C LYS A 108 -35.76 7.41 -29.48
N GLU A 109 -36.67 8.22 -28.94
CA GLU A 109 -36.53 9.68 -28.86
C GLU A 109 -35.43 10.09 -27.89
N MET A 110 -35.35 9.47 -26.71
CA MET A 110 -34.27 9.68 -25.74
C MET A 110 -32.92 9.32 -26.36
N MET A 111 -32.80 8.15 -26.99
CA MET A 111 -31.56 7.70 -27.62
C MET A 111 -31.14 8.61 -28.77
N HIS A 112 -32.10 9.04 -29.60
CA HIS A 112 -31.82 9.97 -30.68
C HIS A 112 -31.39 11.36 -30.15
N SER A 113 -32.05 11.86 -29.11
CA SER A 113 -31.71 13.12 -28.45
C SER A 113 -30.31 13.06 -27.85
N LEU A 114 -30.01 12.01 -27.08
CA LEU A 114 -28.71 11.80 -26.46
C LEU A 114 -27.60 11.67 -27.51
N LYS A 115 -27.83 10.93 -28.60
CA LYS A 115 -26.87 10.79 -29.70
C LYS A 115 -26.58 12.12 -30.40
N ASN A 116 -27.60 12.95 -30.63
CA ASN A 116 -27.42 14.27 -31.23
C ASN A 116 -26.61 15.19 -30.32
N ILE A 117 -26.93 15.21 -29.02
CA ILE A 117 -26.20 16.02 -28.03
C ILE A 117 -24.74 15.54 -27.94
N MET A 118 -24.52 14.23 -27.88
CA MET A 118 -23.18 13.65 -27.83
C MET A 118 -22.35 14.02 -29.06
N MET A 119 -22.94 13.97 -30.26
CA MET A 119 -22.26 14.40 -31.48
C MET A 119 -21.84 15.86 -31.41
N VAL A 120 -22.73 16.77 -31.01
CA VAL A 120 -22.43 18.20 -30.91
C VAL A 120 -21.31 18.46 -29.89
N VAL A 121 -21.36 17.81 -28.72
CA VAL A 121 -20.32 17.95 -27.68
C VAL A 121 -18.98 17.42 -28.14
N VAL A 122 -18.95 16.25 -28.79
CA VAL A 122 -17.71 15.65 -29.30
C VAL A 122 -17.14 16.48 -30.46
N GLU A 123 -17.97 16.95 -31.38
CA GLU A 123 -17.55 17.83 -32.47
C GLU A 123 -17.00 19.16 -31.94
N SER A 124 -17.62 19.75 -30.91
CA SER A 124 -17.10 20.90 -30.16
C SER A 124 -15.75 20.60 -29.48
N MET A 125 -15.55 19.39 -28.96
CA MET A 125 -14.26 18.97 -28.39
C MET A 125 -13.18 18.80 -29.45
N ILE A 126 -13.51 18.23 -30.60
CA ILE A 126 -12.60 18.06 -31.75
C ILE A 126 -12.19 19.43 -32.27
N ASN A 127 -13.15 20.33 -32.54
CA ASN A 127 -12.87 21.69 -33.02
C ASN A 127 -12.00 22.47 -32.04
N LYS A 128 -12.26 22.39 -30.72
CA LYS A 128 -11.39 23.03 -29.71
C LYS A 128 -9.99 22.41 -29.68
N PHE A 129 -9.88 21.10 -29.87
CA PHE A 129 -8.59 20.41 -29.92
C PHE A 129 -7.79 20.82 -31.16
N GLU A 130 -8.41 20.90 -32.33
CA GLU A 130 -7.81 21.39 -33.57
C GLU A 130 -7.42 22.88 -33.47
N GLU A 131 -8.25 23.72 -32.85
CA GLU A 131 -7.93 25.12 -32.56
C GLU A 131 -6.74 25.28 -31.58
N ASP A 132 -6.69 24.46 -30.53
CA ASP A 132 -5.59 24.44 -29.56
C ASP A 132 -4.30 23.91 -30.21
N GLU A 133 -4.40 22.92 -31.11
CA GLU A 133 -3.27 22.42 -31.90
C GLU A 133 -2.77 23.51 -32.86
N MET A 134 -3.64 24.19 -33.60
CA MET A 134 -3.30 25.33 -34.46
C MET A 134 -2.66 26.49 -33.69
N ARG A 135 -3.17 26.83 -32.49
CA ARG A 135 -2.56 27.83 -31.61
C ARG A 135 -1.22 27.39 -31.04
N SER A 136 -1.05 26.11 -30.74
CA SER A 136 0.21 25.54 -30.27
C SER A 136 1.26 25.54 -31.37
N GLN A 137 0.87 25.23 -32.61
CA GLN A 137 1.68 25.35 -33.82
C GLN A 137 2.00 26.81 -34.14
N GLU A 138 1.09 27.77 -33.96
CA GLU A 138 1.36 29.21 -34.09
C GLU A 138 2.32 29.73 -33.01
N ARG A 139 2.20 29.27 -31.77
CA ARG A 139 3.14 29.59 -30.69
C ARG A 139 4.52 28.99 -30.98
N GLN A 140 4.60 27.76 -31.47
CA GLN A 140 5.85 27.15 -31.93
C GLN A 140 6.44 27.89 -33.13
N LYS A 141 5.62 28.34 -34.10
CA LYS A 141 6.04 29.19 -35.23
C LYS A 141 6.54 30.57 -34.78
N LYS A 142 5.94 31.17 -33.73
CA LYS A 142 6.44 32.43 -33.11
C LYS A 142 7.76 32.22 -32.37
N ILE A 143 7.90 31.12 -31.62
CA ILE A 143 9.14 30.75 -30.91
C ILE A 143 10.27 30.37 -31.89
N GLN A 144 9.94 29.79 -33.05
CA GLN A 144 10.88 29.56 -34.14
C GLN A 144 11.28 30.86 -34.85
N LYS A 145 10.34 31.79 -35.11
CA LYS A 145 10.63 33.11 -35.71
C LYS A 145 11.56 33.99 -34.87
N GLU A 146 11.51 33.90 -33.56
CA GLU A 146 12.44 34.65 -32.68
C GLU A 146 13.83 33.99 -32.57
N LYS A 147 13.98 32.72 -32.96
CA LYS A 147 15.26 31.98 -32.92
C LYS A 147 15.94 31.83 -34.29
N SER A 148 15.30 32.22 -35.38
CA SER A 148 15.80 32.05 -36.75
C SER A 148 16.28 33.36 -37.39
N ASN A 149 17.21 34.06 -36.74
CA ASN A 149 18.11 35.01 -37.40
C ASN A 149 19.50 34.36 -37.52
N SER A 150 19.62 33.28 -38.29
CA SER A 150 20.89 32.93 -38.96
C SER A 150 20.63 31.92 -40.08
N TYR A 151 20.98 32.39 -41.27
CA TYR A 151 21.14 31.79 -42.60
C TYR A 151 20.79 30.31 -42.90
N CYS A 152 20.09 30.23 -44.05
CA CYS A 152 20.27 29.31 -45.19
C CYS A 152 19.30 28.13 -45.40
N THR A 153 18.30 28.43 -46.25
CA THR A 153 17.85 27.72 -47.48
C THR A 153 17.28 26.31 -47.35
N ASP A 154 15.96 26.29 -47.17
CA ASP A 154 14.96 25.93 -48.20
C ASP A 154 15.28 24.75 -49.14
N ASN A 155 14.50 23.67 -48.95
CA ASN A 155 13.77 23.02 -50.03
C ASN A 155 12.51 22.36 -49.44
N CYS A 156 11.37 23.00 -49.68
CA CYS A 156 10.01 22.50 -49.47
C CYS A 156 9.69 21.25 -50.29
N SER A 157 8.75 20.42 -49.82
CA SER A 157 7.42 20.31 -50.46
C SER A 157 6.52 19.30 -49.74
N ASP A 158 5.29 19.76 -49.50
CA ASP A 158 4.11 19.01 -49.07
C ASP A 158 3.76 17.86 -50.01
N SER A 159 3.16 16.79 -49.47
CA SER A 159 1.97 16.12 -50.03
C SER A 159 1.44 15.05 -49.06
N ASP A 160 0.17 15.20 -48.70
CA ASP A 160 -0.68 14.16 -48.12
C ASP A 160 -0.81 12.94 -49.05
N SER A 161 -1.02 11.78 -48.42
CA SER A 161 -1.52 10.53 -49.01
C SER A 161 -0.59 9.75 -49.97
N SER A 162 0.12 8.76 -49.43
CA SER A 162 0.12 7.42 -50.02
C SER A 162 0.54 6.36 -49.01
N PHE A 163 -0.42 5.51 -48.67
CA PHE A 163 -0.25 4.24 -47.98
C PHE A 163 0.49 3.27 -48.93
N ASN A 164 1.76 3.53 -49.25
CA ASN A 164 2.69 2.63 -49.98
C ASN A 164 4.12 3.21 -50.14
N GLN A 165 4.66 3.92 -49.16
CA GLN A 165 6.10 4.20 -49.10
C GLN A 165 6.72 3.62 -47.83
N SER A 166 6.79 2.29 -47.79
CA SER A 166 7.97 1.65 -47.20
C SER A 166 9.19 2.15 -47.98
N TYR A 167 9.83 3.24 -47.54
CA TYR A 167 11.22 3.48 -47.88
C TYR A 167 11.95 2.24 -47.39
N LYS A 168 12.28 1.35 -48.33
CA LYS A 168 13.19 0.24 -48.10
C LYS A 168 14.45 0.85 -47.51
N PHE A 169 14.64 0.71 -46.20
CA PHE A 169 15.95 0.88 -45.60
C PHE A 169 16.79 -0.26 -46.15
N CYS A 170 17.45 0.01 -47.28
CA CYS A 170 18.27 -0.98 -47.96
C CYS A 170 19.40 -1.41 -47.02
N GLN A 171 19.65 -2.72 -46.95
CA GLN A 171 20.70 -3.35 -46.15
C GLN A 171 22.09 -2.68 -46.33
N GLY A 172 22.34 -2.05 -47.47
CA GLY A 172 23.54 -1.25 -47.75
C GLY A 172 23.66 0.11 -47.04
N LYS A 173 22.55 0.74 -46.61
CA LYS A 173 22.60 2.01 -45.84
C LYS A 173 23.14 1.81 -44.43
N LEU A 174 22.93 0.64 -43.82
CA LEU A 174 23.45 0.36 -42.49
C LEU A 174 24.97 0.12 -42.50
N GLN A 175 25.51 -0.50 -43.54
CA GLN A 175 26.96 -0.64 -43.70
C GLN A 175 27.62 0.74 -43.86
N LEU A 176 27.00 1.65 -44.62
CA LEU A 176 27.44 3.03 -44.71
C LEU A 176 27.37 3.77 -43.37
N ILE A 177 26.31 3.56 -42.57
CA ILE A 177 26.20 4.12 -41.21
C ILE A 177 27.32 3.56 -40.31
N LEU A 178 27.63 2.26 -40.39
CA LEU A 178 28.71 1.63 -39.62
C LEU A 178 30.08 2.21 -39.95
N ASP A 179 30.35 2.43 -41.24
CA ASP A 179 31.60 3.03 -41.72
C ASP A 179 31.69 4.53 -41.35
N GLN A 180 30.55 5.23 -41.36
CA GLN A 180 30.44 6.63 -40.95
C GLN A 180 30.51 6.84 -39.43
N LEU A 181 30.23 5.81 -38.62
CA LEU A 181 30.35 5.85 -37.16
C LEU A 181 31.78 5.58 -36.65
N ASP A 182 32.72 5.30 -37.55
CA ASP A 182 34.12 5.08 -37.17
C ASP A 182 34.74 6.31 -36.49
N PRO A 183 35.48 6.17 -35.37
CA PRO A 183 36.16 7.28 -34.71
C PRO A 183 37.08 8.13 -35.61
N GLY A 184 37.58 7.57 -36.72
CA GLY A 184 38.38 8.29 -37.71
C GLY A 184 37.59 9.28 -38.58
N GLN A 185 36.26 9.27 -38.54
CA GLN A 185 35.39 10.14 -39.34
C GLN A 185 35.12 11.49 -38.66
N PRO A 186 34.86 12.57 -39.43
CA PRO A 186 34.52 13.88 -38.89
C PRO A 186 33.30 13.82 -37.96
N LYS A 187 33.29 14.69 -36.95
CA LYS A 187 32.24 14.74 -35.92
C LYS A 187 30.83 14.89 -36.52
N GLU A 188 30.70 15.72 -37.54
CA GLU A 188 29.46 16.04 -38.24
C GLU A 188 28.90 14.80 -38.96
N VAL A 189 29.79 14.02 -39.61
CA VAL A 189 29.45 12.78 -40.31
C VAL A 189 28.98 11.70 -39.32
N ARG A 190 29.69 11.54 -38.19
CA ARG A 190 29.29 10.62 -37.12
C ARG A 190 27.95 11.00 -36.51
N TYR A 191 27.69 12.30 -36.38
CA TYR A 191 26.45 12.83 -35.82
C TYR A 191 25.25 12.58 -36.74
N GLU A 192 25.41 12.80 -38.04
CA GLU A 192 24.40 12.55 -39.06
C GLU A 192 24.08 11.04 -39.17
N ALA A 193 25.10 10.19 -39.09
CA ALA A 193 24.94 8.74 -39.06
C ALA A 193 24.11 8.28 -37.84
N LEU A 194 24.38 8.83 -36.65
CA LEU A 194 23.60 8.56 -35.43
C LEU A 194 22.18 9.12 -35.48
N GLN A 195 21.98 10.30 -36.07
CA GLN A 195 20.64 10.85 -36.29
C GLN A 195 19.82 9.92 -37.17
N THR A 196 20.42 9.47 -38.27
CA THR A 196 19.80 8.57 -39.25
C THR A 196 19.44 7.23 -38.60
N LEU A 197 20.32 6.69 -37.75
CA LEU A 197 20.07 5.48 -36.98
C LEU A 197 18.90 5.64 -35.99
N CYS A 198 18.82 6.77 -35.27
CA CYS A 198 17.72 7.05 -34.33
C CYS A 198 16.37 7.30 -35.02
N SER A 199 16.37 7.68 -36.30
CA SER A 199 15.17 7.86 -37.12
C SER A 199 14.77 6.61 -37.92
N ALA A 200 15.56 5.54 -37.88
CA ALA A 200 15.29 4.33 -38.64
C ALA A 200 14.12 3.54 -38.01
N PRO A 201 13.21 2.96 -38.81
CA PRO A 201 12.16 2.07 -38.30
C PRO A 201 12.77 0.84 -37.58
N PRO A 202 12.21 0.40 -36.44
CA PRO A 202 12.71 -0.80 -35.75
C PRO A 202 12.77 -2.04 -36.64
N SER A 203 11.80 -2.23 -37.55
CA SER A 203 11.73 -3.29 -38.57
C SER A 203 13.02 -3.42 -39.40
N ASP A 204 13.65 -2.29 -39.71
CA ASP A 204 14.78 -2.23 -40.62
C ASP A 204 16.11 -2.50 -39.91
N VAL A 205 16.19 -2.15 -38.63
CA VAL A 205 17.32 -2.50 -37.77
C VAL A 205 17.29 -3.99 -37.39
N LEU A 206 16.09 -4.61 -37.34
CA LEU A 206 15.88 -6.02 -36.97
C LEU A 206 16.40 -7.05 -37.99
N ASN A 207 16.43 -6.70 -39.28
CA ASN A 207 16.92 -7.58 -40.35
C ASN A 207 18.46 -7.52 -40.55
N CYS A 208 19.18 -6.93 -39.59
CA CYS A 208 20.61 -6.71 -39.68
C CYS A 208 21.43 -7.97 -39.31
N GLU A 209 22.16 -8.52 -40.28
CA GLU A 209 23.18 -9.56 -40.05
C GLU A 209 24.41 -9.03 -39.29
N ASN A 210 24.65 -7.70 -39.31
CA ASN A 210 25.79 -7.01 -38.71
C ASN A 210 25.47 -6.35 -37.35
N TRP A 211 24.44 -6.82 -36.63
CA TRP A 211 24.00 -6.22 -35.37
C TRP A 211 25.08 -6.23 -34.28
N THR A 212 25.90 -7.28 -34.23
CA THR A 212 27.05 -7.36 -33.31
C THR A 212 28.07 -6.27 -33.60
N THR A 213 28.38 -6.05 -34.88
CA THR A 213 29.29 -4.98 -35.34
C THR A 213 28.75 -3.59 -35.03
N LEU A 214 27.42 -3.41 -35.14
CA LEU A 214 26.76 -2.18 -34.72
C LEU A 214 26.87 -1.96 -33.22
N CYS A 215 26.62 -2.98 -32.41
CA CYS A 215 26.77 -2.90 -30.95
C CYS A 215 28.22 -2.57 -30.55
N GLU A 216 29.22 -3.12 -31.24
CA GLU A 216 30.63 -2.78 -31.04
C GLU A 216 30.94 -1.31 -31.36
N LYS A 217 30.51 -0.82 -32.53
CA LYS A 217 30.69 0.59 -32.92
C LYS A 217 29.97 1.55 -31.97
N LEU A 218 28.73 1.24 -31.58
CA LEU A 218 27.97 2.02 -30.58
C LEU A 218 28.66 2.03 -29.21
N THR A 219 29.25 0.89 -28.80
CA THR A 219 30.03 0.77 -27.56
C THR A 219 31.27 1.68 -27.59
N VAL A 220 31.95 1.79 -28.74
CA VAL A 220 33.06 2.72 -28.93
C VAL A 220 32.57 4.17 -28.86
N CYS A 221 31.46 4.50 -29.52
CA CYS A 221 30.89 5.84 -29.49
C CYS A 221 30.34 6.24 -28.09
N LEU A 222 29.96 5.29 -27.23
CA LEU A 222 29.58 5.57 -25.84
C LEU A 222 30.73 6.11 -24.98
N SER A 223 31.98 5.90 -25.41
CA SER A 223 33.18 6.47 -24.80
C SER A 223 33.67 7.76 -25.46
N ASP A 224 32.89 8.34 -26.39
CA ASP A 224 33.26 9.61 -27.02
C ASP A 224 33.28 10.76 -25.99
N PRO A 225 34.27 11.68 -26.04
CA PRO A 225 34.34 12.82 -25.13
C PRO A 225 33.19 13.81 -25.28
N ASP A 226 32.48 13.84 -26.42
CA ASP A 226 31.31 14.69 -26.58
C ASP A 226 30.03 14.01 -26.03
N PRO A 227 29.38 14.59 -24.99
CA PRO A 227 28.20 14.02 -24.37
C PRO A 227 27.00 13.85 -25.32
N VAL A 228 26.96 14.59 -26.43
CA VAL A 228 25.88 14.54 -27.41
C VAL A 228 25.80 13.17 -28.09
N PHE A 229 26.93 12.51 -28.33
CA PHE A 229 26.95 11.15 -28.88
C PHE A 229 26.39 10.15 -27.87
N SER A 230 26.85 10.21 -26.61
CA SER A 230 26.33 9.33 -25.56
C SER A 230 24.82 9.51 -25.35
N ASP A 231 24.32 10.76 -25.33
CA ASP A 231 22.89 11.03 -25.14
C ASP A 231 22.03 10.49 -26.28
N ARG A 232 22.51 10.58 -27.53
CA ARG A 232 21.82 10.04 -28.70
C ARG A 232 21.81 8.51 -28.71
N ILE A 233 22.92 7.88 -28.35
CA ILE A 233 22.98 6.40 -28.24
C ILE A 233 22.06 5.91 -27.13
N LEU A 234 22.04 6.60 -25.98
CA LEU A 234 21.13 6.26 -24.88
C LEU A 234 19.66 6.45 -25.29
N LYS A 235 19.35 7.48 -26.09
CA LYS A 235 18.01 7.65 -26.67
C LYS A 235 17.64 6.49 -27.60
N PHE A 236 18.57 6.06 -28.46
CA PHE A 236 18.38 4.89 -29.32
C PHE A 236 18.16 3.61 -28.50
N TYR A 237 18.95 3.37 -27.45
CA TYR A 237 18.77 2.23 -26.55
C TYR A 237 17.43 2.28 -25.81
N ALA A 238 17.01 3.46 -25.33
CA ALA A 238 15.70 3.64 -24.72
C ALA A 238 14.55 3.33 -25.70
N GLN A 239 14.62 3.85 -26.93
CA GLN A 239 13.67 3.52 -27.99
C GLN A 239 13.67 2.03 -28.31
N THR A 240 14.84 1.38 -28.30
CA THR A 240 14.96 -0.05 -28.53
C THR A 240 14.26 -0.84 -27.43
N PHE A 241 14.44 -0.47 -26.16
CA PHE A 241 13.77 -1.14 -25.04
C PHE A 241 12.25 -1.03 -25.07
N THR A 242 11.69 0.06 -25.62
CA THR A 242 10.23 0.27 -25.69
C THR A 242 9.60 -0.26 -26.98
N LEU A 243 10.27 -0.12 -28.13
CA LEU A 243 9.65 -0.30 -29.45
C LEU A 243 10.17 -1.52 -30.22
N SER A 244 11.26 -2.15 -29.79
CA SER A 244 11.90 -3.23 -30.56
C SER A 244 11.57 -4.63 -30.02
N PRO A 245 11.53 -5.65 -30.89
CA PRO A 245 11.47 -7.06 -30.53
C PRO A 245 12.59 -7.48 -29.57
N LEU A 246 12.28 -8.47 -28.74
CA LEU A 246 13.07 -8.72 -27.54
C LEU A 246 14.45 -9.34 -27.79
N ARG A 247 14.71 -9.93 -28.96
CA ARG A 247 16.07 -10.32 -29.35
C ARG A 247 17.00 -9.10 -29.36
N MET A 248 16.48 -7.97 -29.84
CA MET A 248 17.20 -6.70 -29.90
C MET A 248 17.40 -6.12 -28.50
N THR A 249 16.35 -6.13 -27.67
CA THR A 249 16.43 -5.63 -26.30
C THR A 249 17.45 -6.42 -25.48
N LYS A 250 17.53 -7.75 -25.66
CA LYS A 250 18.56 -8.60 -25.04
C LYS A 250 19.97 -8.15 -25.38
N GLU A 251 20.25 -7.97 -26.67
CA GLU A 251 21.59 -7.64 -27.15
C GLU A 251 21.97 -6.20 -26.80
N THR A 252 21.05 -5.25 -26.92
CA THR A 252 21.23 -3.87 -26.43
C THR A 252 21.53 -3.83 -24.94
N TYR A 253 20.76 -4.58 -24.15
CA TYR A 253 20.98 -4.70 -22.71
C TYR A 253 22.36 -5.29 -22.39
N THR A 254 22.70 -6.39 -23.06
CA THR A 254 23.97 -7.09 -22.91
C THR A 254 25.15 -6.19 -23.31
N SER A 255 25.02 -5.44 -24.40
CA SER A 255 26.02 -4.49 -24.88
C SER A 255 26.26 -3.39 -23.87
N LEU A 256 25.20 -2.75 -23.36
CA LEU A 256 25.31 -1.70 -22.34
C LEU A 256 25.90 -2.22 -21.02
N ALA A 257 25.47 -3.40 -20.57
CA ALA A 257 26.00 -4.02 -19.35
C ALA A 257 27.49 -4.40 -19.48
N LYS A 258 27.89 -4.96 -20.63
CA LYS A 258 29.30 -5.28 -20.93
C LYS A 258 30.14 -4.01 -21.06
N TYR A 259 29.63 -2.97 -21.70
CA TYR A 259 30.27 -1.65 -21.76
C TYR A 259 30.55 -1.12 -20.36
N LEU A 260 29.53 -1.06 -19.49
CA LEU A 260 29.69 -0.61 -18.12
C LEU A 260 30.69 -1.48 -17.36
N LYS A 261 30.65 -2.79 -17.56
CA LYS A 261 31.60 -3.72 -16.93
C LYS A 261 33.04 -3.39 -17.31
N LEU A 262 33.31 -3.14 -18.59
CA LEU A 262 34.63 -2.74 -19.07
C LEU A 262 34.99 -1.32 -18.59
N TYR A 263 34.02 -0.41 -18.54
CA TYR A 263 34.20 0.95 -18.03
C TYR A 263 34.72 0.94 -16.59
N PHE A 264 34.13 0.11 -15.72
CA PHE A 264 34.55 -0.09 -14.33
C PHE A 264 35.78 -1.01 -14.17
N LEU A 265 36.32 -1.63 -15.22
CA LEU A 265 37.57 -2.38 -15.15
C LEU A 265 38.76 -1.58 -15.68
N SER A 266 38.52 -0.65 -16.59
CA SER A 266 39.55 0.20 -17.18
C SER A 266 40.13 1.16 -16.14
N ARG A 267 41.46 1.24 -16.09
CA ARG A 267 42.20 2.20 -15.26
C ARG A 267 42.27 3.60 -15.86
N GLU A 268 41.88 3.75 -17.11
CA GLU A 268 41.92 5.01 -17.86
C GLU A 268 40.70 5.90 -17.56
N ASN A 269 39.61 5.31 -17.06
CA ASN A 269 38.41 6.05 -16.71
C ASN A 269 38.55 6.71 -15.34
N HIS A 270 38.26 8.01 -15.27
CA HIS A 270 38.26 8.79 -14.03
C HIS A 270 37.02 8.47 -13.17
N ILE A 271 36.99 7.30 -12.55
CA ILE A 271 35.95 6.92 -11.59
C ILE A 271 36.27 7.58 -10.24
N PRO A 272 35.31 8.30 -9.62
CA PRO A 272 35.53 8.92 -8.33
C PRO A 272 35.93 7.90 -7.25
N THR A 273 36.74 8.35 -6.31
CA THR A 273 37.09 7.57 -5.11
C THR A 273 36.06 7.83 -4.00
N LEU A 274 35.97 6.90 -3.06
CA LEU A 274 35.06 7.06 -1.92
C LEU A 274 35.40 8.30 -1.07
N SER A 275 36.68 8.65 -0.96
CA SER A 275 37.13 9.87 -0.25
C SER A 275 36.75 11.16 -0.97
N THR A 276 36.70 11.16 -2.30
CA THR A 276 36.38 12.36 -3.10
C THR A 276 34.89 12.60 -3.25
N GLY A 277 34.03 11.64 -2.89
CA GLY A 277 32.59 11.73 -3.09
C GLY A 277 32.17 11.69 -4.56
N VAL A 278 30.89 11.97 -4.83
CA VAL A 278 30.29 12.02 -6.16
C VAL A 278 29.61 13.37 -6.37
N ASP A 279 30.15 14.15 -7.31
CA ASP A 279 29.53 15.39 -7.78
C ASP A 279 28.59 15.10 -8.95
N THR A 280 27.29 15.26 -8.75
CA THR A 280 26.24 15.13 -9.77
C THR A 280 26.16 16.29 -10.74
N SER A 281 26.94 17.36 -10.55
CA SER A 281 27.12 18.42 -11.56
C SER A 281 28.22 18.09 -12.58
N ASN A 282 29.08 17.12 -12.28
CA ASN A 282 30.16 16.71 -13.16
C ASN A 282 29.58 15.99 -14.41
N PRO A 283 29.91 16.45 -15.64
CA PRO A 283 29.36 15.87 -16.87
C PRO A 283 29.67 14.38 -17.06
N ASN A 284 30.84 13.92 -16.61
CA ASN A 284 31.22 12.50 -16.68
C ASN A 284 30.36 11.64 -15.76
N VAL A 285 30.07 12.14 -14.55
CA VAL A 285 29.20 11.48 -13.57
C VAL A 285 27.75 11.47 -14.07
N ILE A 286 27.25 12.58 -14.63
CA ILE A 286 25.92 12.65 -15.23
C ILE A 286 25.78 11.62 -16.35
N CYS A 287 26.77 11.54 -17.24
CA CYS A 287 26.80 10.58 -18.35
C CYS A 287 26.75 9.12 -17.82
N LEU A 288 27.56 8.81 -16.82
CA LEU A 288 27.56 7.48 -16.17
C LEU A 288 26.23 7.16 -15.49
N LEU A 289 25.65 8.11 -14.74
CA LEU A 289 24.36 7.95 -14.08
C LEU A 289 23.21 7.74 -15.08
N LYS A 290 23.22 8.44 -16.23
CA LYS A 290 22.25 8.21 -17.31
C LYS A 290 22.34 6.78 -17.86
N LYS A 291 23.56 6.27 -18.09
CA LYS A 291 23.82 4.87 -18.54
C LYS A 291 23.29 3.85 -17.52
N VAL A 292 23.63 4.03 -16.24
CA VAL A 292 23.18 3.15 -15.14
C VAL A 292 21.66 3.22 -14.96
N ARG A 293 21.07 4.41 -15.03
CA ARG A 293 19.63 4.61 -14.93
C ARG A 293 18.86 3.93 -16.04
N LEU A 294 19.31 4.04 -17.27
CA LEU A 294 18.68 3.35 -18.39
C LEU A 294 18.69 1.83 -18.19
N LEU A 295 19.81 1.26 -17.72
CA LEU A 295 19.89 -0.17 -17.40
C LEU A 295 18.94 -0.55 -16.25
N ASN A 296 18.87 0.26 -15.20
CA ASN A 296 18.05 0.00 -14.01
C ASN A 296 16.54 0.12 -14.29
N GLU A 297 16.10 1.07 -15.11
CA GLU A 297 14.68 1.15 -15.52
C GLU A 297 14.26 -0.10 -16.29
N TYR A 298 15.09 -0.55 -17.23
CA TYR A 298 14.82 -1.80 -17.94
C TYR A 298 14.83 -3.02 -16.99
N GLN A 299 15.73 -3.09 -16.01
CA GLN A 299 15.71 -4.17 -15.01
C GLN A 299 14.39 -4.21 -14.23
N LYS A 300 13.79 -3.05 -13.92
CA LYS A 300 12.49 -2.99 -13.23
C LYS A 300 11.34 -3.41 -14.14
N GLU A 301 11.47 -3.28 -15.45
CA GLU A 301 10.42 -3.66 -16.41
C GLU A 301 10.54 -5.11 -16.86
N ALA A 302 11.77 -5.63 -17.01
CA ALA A 302 12.07 -6.98 -17.51
C ALA A 302 11.17 -8.11 -16.96
N PRO A 303 10.77 -8.11 -15.66
CA PRO A 303 9.87 -9.13 -15.12
C PRO A 303 8.51 -9.28 -15.81
N SER A 304 7.96 -8.20 -16.40
CA SER A 304 6.68 -8.27 -17.11
C SER A 304 6.75 -9.13 -18.39
N PHE A 305 7.95 -9.33 -18.94
CA PHE A 305 8.16 -10.02 -20.20
C PHE A 305 8.63 -11.47 -20.03
N TRP A 306 9.15 -11.86 -18.86
CA TRP A 306 9.82 -13.16 -18.68
C TRP A 306 8.99 -14.39 -19.07
N ILE A 307 7.69 -14.40 -18.78
CA ILE A 307 6.82 -15.56 -19.03
C ILE A 307 6.60 -15.79 -20.54
N ARG A 308 6.71 -14.74 -21.36
CA ARG A 308 6.48 -14.82 -22.80
C ARG A 308 7.67 -15.37 -23.57
N HIS A 309 8.79 -15.69 -22.90
CA HIS A 309 10.09 -15.91 -23.54
C HIS A 309 10.88 -17.11 -22.99
N PRO A 310 11.88 -17.60 -23.75
CA PRO A 310 12.73 -18.71 -23.31
C PRO A 310 13.58 -18.35 -22.08
N GLU A 311 13.82 -19.34 -21.22
CA GLU A 311 14.59 -19.18 -19.97
C GLU A 311 15.97 -18.57 -20.18
N LYS A 312 16.64 -18.99 -21.27
CA LYS A 312 17.96 -18.50 -21.65
C LYS A 312 18.03 -16.98 -21.80
N TYR A 313 16.96 -16.35 -22.30
CA TYR A 313 16.91 -14.88 -22.43
C TYR A 313 16.99 -14.19 -21.07
N MET A 314 16.20 -14.67 -20.11
CA MET A 314 16.18 -14.13 -18.75
C MET A 314 17.50 -14.42 -18.03
N GLU A 315 18.01 -15.65 -18.14
CA GLU A 315 19.29 -16.05 -17.53
C GLU A 315 20.45 -15.15 -18.02
N GLU A 316 20.49 -14.80 -19.30
CA GLU A 316 21.53 -13.91 -19.84
C GLU A 316 21.41 -12.48 -19.28
N ILE A 317 20.20 -11.92 -19.16
CA ILE A 317 19.99 -10.59 -18.54
C ILE A 317 20.42 -10.61 -17.07
N VAL A 318 20.02 -11.65 -16.33
CA VAL A 318 20.38 -11.82 -14.92
C VAL A 318 21.90 -11.99 -14.79
N GLU A 319 22.52 -12.86 -15.58
CA GLU A 319 23.97 -13.11 -15.53
C GLU A 319 24.77 -11.86 -15.88
N ASN A 320 24.40 -11.10 -16.92
CA ASN A 320 25.08 -9.84 -17.26
C ASN A 320 24.96 -8.79 -16.15
N THR A 321 23.81 -8.71 -15.47
CA THR A 321 23.60 -7.82 -14.33
C THR A 321 24.49 -8.20 -13.15
N LEU A 322 24.44 -9.46 -12.72
CA LEU A 322 25.21 -9.94 -11.57
C LEU A 322 26.72 -9.87 -11.86
N SER A 323 27.13 -10.17 -13.09
CA SER A 323 28.51 -10.03 -13.58
C SER A 323 29.00 -8.59 -13.47
N LEU A 324 28.21 -7.60 -13.89
CA LEU A 324 28.52 -6.17 -13.74
C LEU A 324 28.65 -5.78 -12.27
N LEU A 325 27.67 -6.14 -11.42
CA LEU A 325 27.69 -5.78 -10.00
C LEU A 325 28.83 -6.47 -9.23
N SER A 326 29.32 -7.61 -9.73
CA SER A 326 30.40 -8.37 -9.10
C SER A 326 31.81 -7.84 -9.38
N VAL A 327 31.93 -6.84 -10.26
CA VAL A 327 33.21 -6.18 -10.57
C VAL A 327 33.79 -5.59 -9.29
N LYS A 328 35.05 -5.92 -9.04
CA LYS A 328 35.86 -5.34 -7.97
C LYS A 328 37.19 -4.89 -8.57
N HIS A 329 37.66 -3.72 -8.16
CA HIS A 329 39.02 -3.32 -8.47
C HIS A 329 40.00 -4.01 -7.52
N ASP A 330 41.01 -4.70 -8.07
CA ASP A 330 42.14 -5.20 -7.29
C ASP A 330 42.95 -4.01 -6.77
N GLN A 331 42.90 -3.82 -5.44
CA GLN A 331 43.74 -2.86 -4.76
C GLN A 331 45.18 -3.35 -4.81
N SER A 332 46.03 -2.71 -5.62
CA SER A 332 47.47 -2.84 -5.44
C SER A 332 47.84 -2.22 -4.09
N HIS A 333 48.75 -2.85 -3.35
CA HIS A 333 49.17 -2.51 -1.98
C HIS A 333 49.74 -1.08 -1.78
N LEU A 334 49.68 -0.19 -2.78
CA LEU A 334 50.34 1.11 -2.81
C LEU A 334 49.38 2.32 -2.82
N VAL A 335 48.07 2.15 -3.03
CA VAL A 335 47.12 3.29 -3.04
C VAL A 335 45.94 3.02 -2.11
N THR A 336 45.88 3.80 -1.03
CA THR A 336 44.91 3.74 0.07
C THR A 336 43.49 4.20 -0.31
N GLN A 337 43.22 4.55 -1.56
CA GLN A 337 41.93 5.10 -1.99
C GLN A 337 41.05 4.05 -2.66
N LYS A 338 39.91 3.73 -2.02
CA LYS A 338 38.91 2.80 -2.56
C LYS A 338 38.14 3.48 -3.70
N ILE A 339 38.28 2.95 -4.92
CA ILE A 339 37.47 3.36 -6.09
C ILE A 339 36.03 2.89 -5.89
N LEU A 340 35.06 3.66 -6.39
CA LEU A 340 33.64 3.30 -6.31
C LEU A 340 33.29 2.14 -7.24
N ASP A 341 32.82 1.05 -6.65
CA ASP A 341 32.25 -0.12 -7.37
C ASP A 341 30.94 0.26 -8.10
N PRO A 342 30.53 -0.49 -9.14
CA PRO A 342 29.31 -0.21 -9.90
C PRO A 342 28.05 -0.05 -9.03
N ILE A 343 27.97 -0.85 -7.96
CA ILE A 343 26.82 -0.88 -7.04
C ILE A 343 26.56 0.47 -6.37
N TYR A 344 27.57 1.34 -6.17
CA TYR A 344 27.36 2.69 -5.61
C TYR A 344 26.47 3.54 -6.53
N PHE A 345 26.67 3.43 -7.85
CA PHE A 345 25.86 4.15 -8.84
C PHE A 345 24.46 3.56 -8.98
N PHE A 346 24.32 2.23 -8.88
CA PHE A 346 22.99 1.59 -8.81
C PHE A 346 22.23 2.00 -7.56
N ALA A 347 22.90 2.05 -6.40
CA ALA A 347 22.29 2.45 -5.15
C ALA A 347 21.89 3.94 -5.16
N LEU A 348 22.62 4.81 -5.86
CA LEU A 348 22.23 6.21 -6.07
C LEU A 348 20.94 6.36 -6.92
N VAL A 349 20.75 5.50 -7.92
CA VAL A 349 19.57 5.55 -8.81
C VAL A 349 18.37 4.79 -8.22
N ASP A 350 18.62 3.70 -7.51
CA ASP A 350 17.60 2.81 -6.92
C ASP A 350 18.00 2.40 -5.51
N THR A 351 17.86 3.33 -4.55
CA THR A 351 18.27 3.15 -3.16
C THR A 351 17.63 1.95 -2.48
N LYS A 352 16.38 1.61 -2.82
CA LYS A 352 15.64 0.50 -2.19
C LYS A 352 15.76 -0.84 -2.94
N ALA A 353 16.64 -0.93 -3.93
CA ALA A 353 16.83 -2.13 -4.76
C ALA A 353 15.50 -2.68 -5.32
N VAL A 354 14.65 -1.79 -5.85
CA VAL A 354 13.33 -2.14 -6.39
C VAL A 354 13.45 -3.13 -7.55
N TRP A 355 14.51 -3.02 -8.36
CA TRP A 355 14.83 -4.00 -9.40
C TRP A 355 14.89 -5.43 -8.83
N PHE A 356 15.61 -5.64 -7.73
CA PHE A 356 15.79 -6.95 -7.11
C PHE A 356 14.50 -7.45 -6.47
N LYS A 357 13.72 -6.55 -5.83
CA LYS A 357 12.38 -6.88 -5.32
C LYS A 357 11.50 -7.45 -6.43
N LYS A 358 11.44 -6.80 -7.59
CA LYS A 358 10.63 -7.28 -8.72
C LYS A 358 11.14 -8.61 -9.26
N TRP A 359 12.46 -8.80 -9.28
CA TRP A 359 13.05 -10.05 -9.76
C TRP A 359 12.77 -11.27 -8.88
N MET A 360 12.68 -11.05 -7.57
CA MET A 360 12.43 -12.10 -6.59
C MET A 360 10.94 -12.49 -6.48
N HIS A 361 10.03 -11.71 -7.07
CA HIS A 361 8.57 -11.91 -6.96
C HIS A 361 8.10 -13.21 -7.63
N ALA A 362 8.38 -13.40 -8.92
CA ALA A 362 7.96 -14.59 -9.65
C ALA A 362 8.87 -15.80 -9.36
N TYR A 363 8.28 -17.00 -9.24
CA TYR A 363 9.02 -18.23 -8.95
C TYR A 363 10.10 -18.53 -10.01
N TYR A 364 9.72 -18.38 -11.27
CA TYR A 364 10.56 -18.67 -12.44
C TYR A 364 11.87 -17.87 -12.43
N SER A 365 11.78 -16.56 -12.23
CA SER A 365 12.95 -15.69 -12.18
C SER A 365 13.76 -15.80 -10.91
N ARG A 366 13.09 -15.92 -9.77
CA ARG A 366 13.74 -16.09 -8.48
C ARG A 366 14.69 -17.29 -8.50
N THR A 367 14.25 -18.40 -9.10
CA THR A 367 15.05 -19.63 -9.20
C THR A 367 16.35 -19.38 -9.98
N ALA A 368 16.28 -18.70 -11.12
CA ALA A 368 17.46 -18.36 -11.92
C ALA A 368 18.42 -17.42 -11.17
N VAL A 369 17.88 -16.37 -10.54
CA VAL A 369 18.66 -15.40 -9.73
C VAL A 369 19.37 -16.08 -8.57
N LEU A 370 18.66 -16.86 -7.76
CA LEU A 370 19.22 -17.54 -6.58
C LEU A 370 20.28 -18.57 -6.97
N ARG A 371 20.05 -19.34 -8.03
CA ARG A 371 21.03 -20.31 -8.54
C ARG A 371 22.32 -19.63 -9.01
N LEU A 372 22.25 -18.48 -9.69
CA LEU A 372 23.43 -17.73 -10.12
C LEU A 372 24.17 -17.07 -8.95
N LEU A 373 23.43 -16.54 -7.98
CA LEU A 373 24.01 -16.02 -6.73
C LEU A 373 24.72 -17.10 -5.93
N GLU A 374 24.17 -18.31 -5.86
CA GLU A 374 24.79 -19.45 -5.16
C GLU A 374 26.06 -19.93 -5.88
N LYS A 375 25.98 -20.18 -7.19
CA LYS A 375 27.05 -20.86 -7.95
C LYS A 375 28.18 -19.94 -8.40
N LYS A 376 27.88 -18.71 -8.81
CA LYS A 376 28.86 -17.81 -9.47
C LYS A 376 29.10 -16.51 -8.70
N TYR A 377 28.06 -15.92 -8.10
CA TYR A 377 28.11 -14.54 -7.60
C TYR A 377 27.91 -14.40 -6.08
N LYS A 378 28.30 -15.40 -5.28
CA LYS A 378 28.16 -15.40 -3.81
C LYS A 378 28.88 -14.22 -3.14
N SER A 379 29.89 -13.67 -3.81
CA SER A 379 30.62 -12.48 -3.37
C SER A 379 29.74 -11.24 -3.23
N LEU A 380 28.65 -11.13 -4.00
CA LEU A 380 27.69 -10.00 -3.90
C LEU A 380 26.98 -10.00 -2.55
N ILE A 381 26.48 -11.15 -2.12
CA ILE A 381 25.81 -11.31 -0.83
C ILE A 381 26.79 -11.06 0.31
N THR A 382 28.01 -11.60 0.18
CA THR A 382 29.10 -11.36 1.13
C THR A 382 29.38 -9.85 1.29
N THR A 383 29.35 -9.11 0.17
CA THR A 383 29.60 -7.66 0.20
C THR A 383 28.43 -6.90 0.81
N ALA A 384 27.18 -7.29 0.51
CA ALA A 384 25.98 -6.72 1.13
C ALA A 384 25.96 -6.90 2.66
N VAL A 385 26.26 -8.11 3.15
CA VAL A 385 26.39 -8.37 4.60
C VAL A 385 27.52 -7.55 5.21
N GLN A 386 28.67 -7.45 4.52
CA GLN A 386 29.78 -6.62 4.98
C GLN A 386 29.39 -5.14 5.11
N GLN A 387 28.52 -4.60 4.23
CA GLN A 387 28.04 -3.22 4.36
C GLN A 387 27.18 -3.02 5.61
N CYS A 388 26.29 -3.96 5.93
CA CYS A 388 25.49 -3.89 7.16
C CYS A 388 26.37 -3.97 8.42
N VAL A 389 27.38 -4.84 8.43
CA VAL A 389 28.35 -4.95 9.54
C VAL A 389 29.18 -3.68 9.69
N GLN A 390 29.71 -3.13 8.59
CA GLN A 390 30.49 -1.88 8.62
C GLN A 390 29.66 -0.70 9.13
N TYR A 391 28.40 -0.60 8.71
CA TYR A 391 27.52 0.46 9.20
C TYR A 391 27.21 0.32 10.69
N PHE A 392 27.00 -0.91 11.17
CA PHE A 392 26.81 -1.18 12.58
C PHE A 392 28.05 -0.80 13.41
N GLU A 393 29.25 -1.20 13.00
CA GLU A 393 30.52 -0.85 13.65
C GLU A 393 30.74 0.68 13.70
N LEU A 394 30.32 1.41 12.65
CA LEU A 394 30.33 2.87 12.63
C LEU A 394 29.35 3.48 13.67
N CYS A 395 28.15 2.90 13.83
CA CYS A 395 27.20 3.34 14.85
C CYS A 395 27.73 3.10 16.27
N GLU A 396 28.41 1.98 16.52
CA GLU A 396 29.04 1.70 17.82
C GLU A 396 30.16 2.70 18.12
N ALA A 397 31.02 2.99 17.15
CA ALA A 397 32.11 3.97 17.30
C ALA A 397 31.58 5.40 17.56
N MET A 398 30.54 5.83 16.82
CA MET A 398 29.93 7.15 17.03
C MET A 398 29.33 7.32 18.43
N LYS A 399 28.68 6.28 18.97
CA LYS A 399 28.13 6.31 20.33
C LYS A 399 29.22 6.33 21.42
N ALA A 400 30.37 5.71 21.16
CA ALA A 400 31.52 5.81 22.06
C ALA A 400 32.12 7.22 22.09
N ASP A 401 32.16 7.91 20.94
CA ASP A 401 32.63 9.30 20.83
C ASP A 401 31.63 10.33 21.39
N GLU A 402 30.32 10.11 21.26
CA GLU A 402 29.30 10.98 21.88
C GLU A 402 29.40 11.02 23.42
N ILE A 403 29.93 9.97 24.05
CA ILE A 403 30.20 9.90 25.50
C ILE A 403 31.44 10.73 25.88
N LEU A 404 32.35 11.05 24.93
CA LEU A 404 33.64 11.69 25.19
C LEU A 404 33.71 13.20 24.87
N GLY A 405 32.67 13.80 24.30
CA GLY A 405 32.60 15.25 24.13
C GLY A 405 32.08 15.70 22.77
N HIS A 406 31.28 16.77 22.79
CA HIS A 406 30.57 17.34 21.64
C HIS A 406 31.44 17.53 20.39
N SER A 407 31.00 16.98 19.25
CA SER A 407 31.52 17.39 17.95
C SER A 407 30.47 17.39 16.84
N LYS A 408 30.15 18.63 16.44
CA LYS A 408 29.87 19.14 15.08
C LYS A 408 28.64 18.61 14.34
N HIS A 409 27.52 19.25 14.68
CA HIS A 409 26.67 20.02 13.76
C HIS A 409 26.82 19.66 12.27
N CYS A 410 25.87 18.90 11.73
CA CYS A 410 25.68 18.77 10.29
C CYS A 410 25.11 20.11 9.78
N GLY A 411 25.94 20.86 9.06
CA GLY A 411 25.68 22.22 8.63
C GLY A 411 24.51 22.34 7.64
N ASN A 412 23.93 23.54 7.67
CA ASN A 412 22.91 24.13 6.80
C ASN A 412 22.52 23.40 5.51
N LYS A 413 21.19 23.29 5.35
CA LYS A 413 20.45 22.97 4.13
C LYS A 413 20.84 23.90 2.98
N GLN A 414 21.85 23.53 2.21
CA GLN A 414 22.03 24.00 0.83
C GLN A 414 21.97 22.78 -0.08
N LYS A 415 21.09 22.84 -1.09
CA LYS A 415 20.94 21.84 -2.15
C LYS A 415 22.32 21.56 -2.76
N THR A 416 22.97 20.50 -2.33
CA THR A 416 24.33 20.17 -2.73
C THR A 416 24.22 19.08 -3.78
N PHE A 417 24.55 19.40 -5.02
CA PHE A 417 24.73 18.44 -6.11
C PHE A 417 25.90 17.47 -5.84
N TYR A 418 26.32 17.28 -4.59
CA TYR A 418 27.52 16.58 -4.18
C TYR A 418 27.19 15.62 -3.03
N TYR A 419 27.52 14.34 -3.22
CA TYR A 419 27.42 13.30 -2.20
C TYR A 419 28.80 13.00 -1.63
N SER A 420 28.93 13.14 -0.31
CA SER A 420 30.13 12.75 0.43
C SER A 420 30.33 11.24 0.46
N GLY A 421 31.55 10.79 0.76
CA GLY A 421 31.86 9.36 0.93
C GLY A 421 31.00 8.66 1.98
N GLN A 422 30.65 9.36 3.07
CA GLN A 422 29.78 8.83 4.14
C GLN A 422 28.34 8.65 3.66
N GLU A 423 27.80 9.62 2.91
CA GLU A 423 26.46 9.50 2.33
C GLU A 423 26.39 8.37 1.30
N LEU A 424 27.44 8.17 0.50
CA LEU A 424 27.53 7.06 -0.45
C LEU A 424 27.60 5.70 0.24
N GLN A 425 28.37 5.58 1.32
CA GLN A 425 28.38 4.37 2.16
C GLN A 425 26.99 4.11 2.76
N TYR A 426 26.31 5.15 3.22
CA TYR A 426 24.97 5.06 3.77
C TYR A 426 23.94 4.56 2.73
N ILE A 427 23.94 5.16 1.53
CA ILE A 427 23.06 4.75 0.43
C ILE A 427 23.33 3.29 0.03
N TYR A 428 24.60 2.88 -0.01
CA TYR A 428 24.96 1.48 -0.29
C TYR A 428 24.53 0.52 0.83
N PHE A 429 24.61 0.92 2.09
CA PHE A 429 24.06 0.18 3.22
C PHE A 429 22.54 -0.04 3.06
N ILE A 430 21.76 1.01 2.78
CA ILE A 430 20.30 0.90 2.61
C ILE A 430 19.96 -0.03 1.44
N HIS A 431 20.67 0.10 0.31
CA HIS A 431 20.48 -0.79 -0.83
C HIS A 431 20.78 -2.26 -0.47
N SER A 432 21.87 -2.49 0.26
CA SER A 432 22.28 -3.83 0.72
C SER A 432 21.25 -4.42 1.69
N LEU A 433 20.74 -3.63 2.63
CA LEU A 433 19.70 -4.03 3.57
C LEU A 433 18.41 -4.45 2.84
N CYS A 434 17.95 -3.66 1.88
CA CYS A 434 16.77 -3.99 1.07
C CYS A 434 16.96 -5.26 0.24
N LEU A 435 18.14 -5.44 -0.37
CA LEU A 435 18.49 -6.63 -1.12
C LEU A 435 18.47 -7.88 -0.23
N LEU A 436 19.14 -7.82 0.93
CA LEU A 436 19.15 -8.90 1.92
C LEU A 436 17.74 -9.19 2.45
N GLY A 437 16.96 -8.17 2.77
CA GLY A 437 15.58 -8.33 3.22
C GLY A 437 14.72 -9.11 2.23
N ARG A 438 14.87 -8.87 0.92
CA ARG A 438 14.18 -9.65 -0.13
C ARG A 438 14.73 -11.05 -0.33
N LEU A 439 16.03 -11.24 -0.09
CA LEU A 439 16.68 -12.56 -0.15
C LEU A 439 16.16 -13.49 0.95
N LEU A 440 16.00 -12.99 2.17
CA LEU A 440 15.64 -13.78 3.35
C LEU A 440 14.21 -14.31 3.35
N ILE A 441 13.31 -13.70 2.57
CA ILE A 441 11.91 -14.16 2.41
C ILE A 441 11.85 -15.62 1.95
N TYR A 442 12.80 -16.07 1.14
CA TYR A 442 12.76 -17.35 0.47
C TYR A 442 13.78 -18.35 1.04
N THR A 443 13.36 -19.61 1.20
CA THR A 443 14.18 -20.70 1.77
C THR A 443 15.51 -20.90 1.05
N GLN A 444 15.52 -20.83 -0.28
CA GLN A 444 16.75 -20.93 -1.09
C GLN A 444 17.71 -19.77 -0.82
N GLY A 445 17.21 -18.56 -0.54
CA GLY A 445 18.03 -17.42 -0.15
C GLY A 445 18.65 -17.59 1.24
N ARG A 446 17.89 -18.13 2.20
CA ARG A 446 18.38 -18.44 3.55
C ARG A 446 19.47 -19.52 3.57
N ARG A 447 19.42 -20.49 2.65
CA ARG A 447 20.48 -21.52 2.47
C ARG A 447 21.84 -20.96 2.04
N LEU A 448 21.92 -19.69 1.63
CA LEU A 448 23.18 -19.05 1.26
C LEU A 448 24.05 -18.70 2.49
N PHE A 449 23.46 -18.77 3.68
CA PHE A 449 24.12 -18.63 4.97
C PHE A 449 24.57 -19.99 5.50
N PRO A 450 25.68 -20.05 6.26
CA PRO A 450 26.45 -18.92 6.79
C PRO A 450 27.47 -18.34 5.78
N ILE A 451 27.90 -17.09 6.01
CA ILE A 451 28.77 -16.32 5.11
C ILE A 451 30.11 -15.98 5.77
N LYS A 452 31.22 -16.22 5.06
CA LYS A 452 32.56 -15.86 5.50
C LYS A 452 32.92 -14.44 5.09
N LEU A 453 33.12 -13.54 6.05
CA LEU A 453 33.61 -12.19 5.81
C LEU A 453 35.14 -12.16 5.76
N LYS A 454 35.73 -11.26 4.95
CA LYS A 454 37.20 -11.16 4.82
C LYS A 454 37.88 -10.66 6.10
N ASN A 455 37.16 -9.85 6.90
CA ASN A 455 37.71 -9.14 8.05
C ASN A 455 37.35 -9.78 9.40
N ARG A 456 36.58 -10.88 9.41
CA ARG A 456 36.24 -11.65 10.62
C ARG A 456 36.63 -13.10 10.43
N LYS A 457 37.13 -13.73 11.51
CA LYS A 457 37.47 -15.17 11.48
C LYS A 457 36.22 -16.04 11.48
N ASP A 458 35.14 -15.55 12.08
CA ASP A 458 33.90 -16.29 12.27
C ASP A 458 32.95 -16.15 11.07
N LEU A 459 32.18 -17.20 10.82
CA LEU A 459 31.12 -17.21 9.83
C LEU A 459 29.90 -16.48 10.38
N VAL A 460 29.33 -15.55 9.61
CA VAL A 460 28.07 -14.87 9.98
C VAL A 460 26.91 -15.79 9.64
N SER A 461 26.21 -16.29 10.66
CA SER A 461 25.00 -17.09 10.51
C SER A 461 23.80 -16.22 10.13
N LEU A 462 22.69 -16.86 9.75
CA LEU A 462 21.41 -16.18 9.52
C LEU A 462 20.95 -15.44 10.78
N THR A 463 21.06 -16.10 11.94
CA THR A 463 20.69 -15.55 13.24
C THR A 463 21.54 -14.33 13.59
N ASP A 464 22.86 -14.38 13.36
CA ASP A 464 23.74 -13.23 13.62
C ASP A 464 23.36 -12.01 12.78
N LEU A 465 22.96 -12.22 11.52
CA LEU A 465 22.48 -11.15 10.65
C LEU A 465 21.18 -10.52 11.17
N LEU A 466 20.25 -11.34 11.65
CA LEU A 466 18.98 -10.87 12.20
C LEU A 466 19.18 -10.13 13.53
N VAL A 467 20.06 -10.63 14.40
CA VAL A 467 20.50 -9.91 15.61
C VAL A 467 21.09 -8.56 15.23
N LEU A 468 21.96 -8.50 14.21
CA LEU A 468 22.52 -7.25 13.71
C LEU A 468 21.43 -6.29 13.20
N PHE A 469 20.42 -6.79 12.48
CA PHE A 469 19.26 -5.98 12.09
C PHE A 469 18.54 -5.44 13.33
N THR A 470 18.18 -6.28 14.30
CA THR A 470 17.51 -5.81 15.52
C THR A 470 18.33 -4.76 16.28
N GLN A 471 19.66 -4.93 16.35
CA GLN A 471 20.58 -3.98 16.97
C GLN A 471 20.61 -2.64 16.23
N LEU A 472 20.59 -2.63 14.90
CA LEU A 472 20.55 -1.40 14.10
C LEU A 472 19.33 -0.52 14.40
N ILE A 473 18.22 -1.08 14.90
CA ILE A 473 17.04 -0.29 15.29
C ILE A 473 17.37 0.68 16.43
N TYR A 474 18.14 0.25 17.43
CA TYR A 474 18.42 1.04 18.64
C TYR A 474 19.87 1.55 18.74
N TYR A 475 20.79 1.04 17.92
CA TYR A 475 22.14 1.59 17.77
C TYR A 475 22.24 2.71 16.73
N SER A 476 21.33 2.78 15.76
CA SER A 476 21.33 3.87 14.78
C SER A 476 21.10 5.22 15.48
N PRO A 477 21.84 6.28 15.10
CA PRO A 477 21.54 7.64 15.55
C PRO A 477 20.12 8.01 15.11
N SER A 478 19.36 8.63 16.02
CA SER A 478 18.02 9.10 15.72
C SER A 478 18.12 10.35 14.84
N CYS A 479 17.59 10.29 13.62
CA CYS A 479 17.55 11.45 12.74
C CYS A 479 16.73 12.57 13.42
N PRO A 480 17.22 13.82 13.49
CA PRO A 480 16.49 14.91 14.12
C PRO A 480 15.11 15.09 13.47
N LYS A 481 14.09 15.29 14.32
CA LYS A 481 12.67 15.42 13.96
C LYS A 481 12.50 16.23 12.67
N MET A 482 12.18 15.56 11.56
CA MET A 482 11.65 16.24 10.38
C MET A 482 10.14 16.36 10.62
N THR A 483 9.74 17.48 11.21
CA THR A 483 8.33 17.89 11.35
C THR A 483 7.74 18.10 9.96
N SER A 484 7.23 17.04 9.34
CA SER A 484 6.25 17.12 8.26
C SER A 484 5.58 15.76 8.03
N ALA A 485 4.30 15.82 7.73
CA ALA A 485 3.33 14.75 7.83
C ALA A 485 3.40 13.68 6.72
N ALA A 486 2.98 12.48 7.12
CA ALA A 486 2.25 11.44 6.36
C ALA A 486 2.83 10.76 5.12
N HIS A 487 3.76 11.31 4.33
CA HIS A 487 4.13 10.66 3.03
C HIS A 487 5.60 10.77 2.57
N LEU A 488 6.56 11.15 3.41
CA LEU A 488 7.97 10.97 3.04
C LEU A 488 8.44 9.56 3.40
N ASP A 489 8.89 8.83 2.38
CA ASP A 489 9.68 7.61 2.51
C ASP A 489 10.83 7.85 3.49
N SER A 490 10.67 7.39 4.74
CA SER A 490 11.69 7.54 5.78
C SER A 490 12.85 6.62 5.44
N TYR A 491 13.93 7.19 4.90
CA TYR A 491 15.20 6.49 4.68
C TYR A 491 16.00 6.30 5.98
N SER A 492 15.38 6.40 7.16
CA SER A 492 16.10 6.18 8.43
C SER A 492 16.44 4.69 8.59
N PRO A 493 17.60 4.33 9.19
CA PRO A 493 18.03 2.93 9.29
C PRO A 493 17.05 2.10 10.10
N ALA A 494 16.60 2.63 11.23
CA ALA A 494 15.62 1.98 12.09
C ALA A 494 14.29 1.71 11.34
N SER A 495 13.80 2.68 10.56
CA SER A 495 12.58 2.49 9.75
C SER A 495 12.78 1.45 8.66
N MET A 496 13.90 1.49 7.93
CA MET A 496 14.19 0.55 6.85
C MET A 496 14.39 -0.87 7.36
N VAL A 497 15.08 -1.04 8.49
CA VAL A 497 15.24 -2.34 9.14
C VAL A 497 13.89 -2.85 9.64
N THR A 498 13.09 -1.99 10.27
CA THR A 498 11.75 -2.37 10.73
C THR A 498 10.89 -2.85 9.57
N GLU A 499 10.94 -2.17 8.43
CA GLU A 499 10.22 -2.59 7.23
C GLU A 499 10.68 -3.97 6.72
N VAL A 500 11.99 -4.24 6.72
CA VAL A 500 12.52 -5.57 6.39
C VAL A 500 11.98 -6.62 7.36
N LEU A 501 12.09 -6.40 8.67
CA LEU A 501 11.63 -7.37 9.68
C LEU A 501 10.11 -7.58 9.64
N ARG A 502 9.31 -6.54 9.35
CA ARG A 502 7.86 -6.65 9.12
C ARG A 502 7.54 -7.59 7.96
N ILE A 503 8.24 -7.41 6.83
CA ILE A 503 8.04 -8.28 5.66
C ILE A 503 8.36 -9.74 6.00
N LEU A 504 9.36 -9.99 6.85
CA LEU A 504 9.68 -11.34 7.32
C LEU A 504 8.62 -11.89 8.28
N CYS A 505 8.04 -11.07 9.16
CA CYS A 505 6.92 -11.45 10.04
C CYS A 505 5.66 -11.85 9.25
N ASP A 506 5.38 -11.15 8.15
CA ASP A 506 4.14 -11.34 7.38
C ASP A 506 4.11 -12.67 6.60
N GLN A 507 5.22 -13.41 6.55
CA GLN A 507 5.37 -14.69 5.86
C GLN A 507 5.66 -15.82 6.85
N LYS A 508 4.68 -16.71 7.10
CA LYS A 508 4.74 -17.75 8.14
C LYS A 508 6.04 -18.57 8.14
N GLU A 509 6.39 -19.17 7.01
CA GLU A 509 7.59 -20.03 6.88
C GLU A 509 8.89 -19.26 7.15
N CYS A 510 8.95 -18.01 6.70
CA CYS A 510 10.12 -17.16 6.90
C CYS A 510 10.23 -16.70 8.35
N ALA A 511 9.11 -16.35 8.98
CA ALA A 511 9.08 -15.88 10.36
C ALA A 511 9.58 -16.97 11.32
N ILE A 512 9.20 -18.23 11.10
CA ILE A 512 9.63 -19.37 11.92
C ILE A 512 11.16 -19.56 11.86
N GLU A 513 11.74 -19.62 10.67
CA GLU A 513 13.20 -19.86 10.53
C GLU A 513 14.07 -18.65 10.89
N CYS A 514 13.54 -17.43 10.74
CA CYS A 514 14.30 -16.21 10.98
C CYS A 514 14.06 -15.64 12.38
N LEU A 515 12.81 -15.29 12.68
CA LEU A 515 12.46 -14.41 13.80
C LEU A 515 12.06 -15.15 15.06
N TYR A 516 11.46 -16.34 14.92
CA TYR A 516 10.99 -17.14 16.06
C TYR A 516 12.13 -17.96 16.66
N THR A 517 13.22 -17.27 17.01
CA THR A 517 14.36 -17.83 17.74
C THR A 517 14.60 -17.03 19.02
N ASN A 518 14.98 -17.70 20.10
CA ASN A 518 15.25 -17.08 21.41
C ASN A 518 16.28 -15.97 21.28
N THR A 519 17.33 -16.19 20.49
CA THR A 519 18.41 -15.22 20.25
C THR A 519 17.90 -13.90 19.65
N VAL A 520 16.96 -13.96 18.69
CA VAL A 520 16.40 -12.76 18.05
C VAL A 520 15.42 -12.06 19.00
N ILE A 521 14.61 -12.83 19.74
CA ILE A 521 13.71 -12.28 20.76
C ILE A 521 14.51 -11.60 21.88
N GLU A 522 15.58 -12.22 22.38
CA GLU A 522 16.47 -11.63 23.37
C GLU A 522 17.11 -10.32 22.86
N ALA A 523 17.51 -10.28 21.59
CA ALA A 523 18.05 -9.07 20.97
C ALA A 523 17.01 -7.93 20.85
N LEU A 524 15.74 -8.26 20.57
CA LEU A 524 14.63 -7.30 20.58
C LEU A 524 14.29 -6.81 22.00
N LEU A 525 14.39 -7.68 23.00
CA LEU A 525 14.10 -7.35 24.40
C LEU A 525 15.27 -6.67 25.12
N HIS A 526 16.48 -6.73 24.56
CA HIS A 526 17.69 -6.18 25.16
C HIS A 526 17.57 -4.69 25.55
N PRO A 527 17.04 -3.79 24.70
CA PRO A 527 16.85 -2.39 25.08
C PRO A 527 15.89 -2.19 26.24
N ILE A 528 14.86 -3.03 26.34
CA ILE A 528 13.86 -3.01 27.42
C ILE A 528 14.53 -3.42 28.73
N HIS A 529 15.31 -4.50 28.72
CA HIS A 529 16.08 -4.94 29.89
C HIS A 529 17.02 -3.85 30.41
N ASN A 530 17.72 -3.17 29.51
CA ASN A 530 18.66 -2.10 29.90
C ASN A 530 17.92 -0.91 30.55
N LEU A 531 16.77 -0.51 30.01
CA LEU A 531 15.92 0.53 30.60
C LEU A 531 15.35 0.12 31.96
N MET A 532 14.95 -1.15 32.13
CA MET A 532 14.42 -1.65 33.40
C MET A 532 15.49 -1.72 34.51
N LYS A 533 16.75 -2.03 34.17
CA LYS A 533 17.87 -2.11 35.12
C LYS A 533 18.41 -0.75 35.58
N GLY A 534 17.98 0.37 34.98
CA GLY A 534 18.39 1.72 35.38
C GLY A 534 19.89 2.00 35.21
N ALA A 535 20.59 1.23 34.37
CA ALA A 535 22.02 1.35 34.21
C ALA A 535 22.39 2.66 33.51
N LYS A 536 23.03 3.58 34.24
CA LYS A 536 23.60 4.85 33.73
C LYS A 536 24.65 4.68 32.61
N ALA A 537 25.00 3.45 32.26
CA ALA A 537 26.00 3.08 31.26
C ALA A 537 25.41 2.41 30.00
N ALA A 538 24.09 2.28 29.88
CA ALA A 538 23.46 1.69 28.69
C ALA A 538 23.16 2.77 27.64
N PRO A 539 23.27 2.46 26.33
CA PRO A 539 23.00 3.41 25.27
C PRO A 539 21.55 3.90 25.37
N ASN A 540 21.34 5.21 25.47
CA ASN A 540 20.01 5.84 25.47
C ASN A 540 19.21 5.36 24.24
N CYS A 541 18.30 4.41 24.43
CA CYS A 541 17.42 3.94 23.38
C CYS A 541 16.39 5.03 23.10
N SER A 542 16.23 5.44 21.84
CA SER A 542 15.25 6.46 21.48
C SER A 542 13.83 5.93 21.55
N GLU A 543 12.88 6.83 21.81
CA GLU A 543 11.45 6.50 21.84
C GLU A 543 10.96 5.92 20.51
N THR A 544 11.52 6.39 19.38
CA THR A 544 11.23 5.85 18.05
C THR A 544 11.73 4.43 17.87
N ALA A 545 12.93 4.10 18.38
CA ALA A 545 13.44 2.73 18.36
C ALA A 545 12.57 1.79 19.21
N LEU A 546 12.09 2.25 20.37
CA LEU A 546 11.13 1.51 21.20
C LEU A 546 9.80 1.25 20.49
N ILE A 547 9.27 2.23 19.75
CA ILE A 547 8.05 2.06 18.95
C ILE A 547 8.27 1.01 17.85
N HIS A 548 9.42 1.06 17.16
CA HIS A 548 9.78 0.07 16.14
C HIS A 548 9.90 -1.36 16.70
N ILE A 549 10.54 -1.52 17.86
CA ILE A 549 10.66 -2.80 18.56
C ILE A 549 9.28 -3.32 18.97
N ALA A 550 8.45 -2.47 19.57
CA ALA A 550 7.09 -2.84 19.98
C ALA A 550 6.24 -3.29 18.79
N ASP A 551 6.35 -2.62 17.64
CA ASP A 551 5.61 -3.02 16.44
C ASP A 551 6.04 -4.40 15.90
N ILE A 552 7.34 -4.72 15.92
CA ILE A 552 7.83 -6.05 15.56
C ILE A 552 7.34 -7.10 16.56
N LEU A 553 7.46 -6.84 17.86
CA LEU A 553 6.99 -7.75 18.92
C LEU A 553 5.48 -7.98 18.85
N ALA A 554 4.68 -6.96 18.54
CA ALA A 554 3.24 -7.10 18.36
C ALA A 554 2.91 -8.05 17.20
N ARG A 555 3.65 -7.95 16.08
CA ARG A 555 3.47 -8.88 14.94
C ARG A 555 3.85 -10.30 15.31
N ILE A 556 4.96 -10.50 16.03
CA ILE A 556 5.37 -11.82 16.54
C ILE A 556 4.29 -12.41 17.45
N ALA A 557 3.77 -11.61 18.40
CA ALA A 557 2.72 -12.03 19.33
C ALA A 557 1.35 -12.28 18.68
N SER A 558 1.11 -11.76 17.47
CA SER A 558 -0.16 -11.94 16.75
C SER A 558 -0.31 -13.32 16.08
N VAL A 559 0.80 -14.08 15.99
CA VAL A 559 0.86 -15.41 15.37
C VAL A 559 1.10 -16.45 16.46
N GLU A 560 0.47 -17.62 16.37
CA GLU A 560 0.49 -18.66 17.39
C GLU A 560 1.90 -19.15 17.74
N GLU A 561 2.74 -19.43 16.74
CA GLU A 561 4.12 -19.90 16.97
C GLU A 561 4.99 -18.83 17.66
N GLY A 562 4.84 -17.57 17.25
CA GLY A 562 5.55 -16.44 17.86
C GLY A 562 5.08 -16.12 19.28
N LEU A 563 3.77 -16.21 19.52
CA LEU A 563 3.18 -16.06 20.86
C LEU A 563 3.67 -17.17 21.80
N THR A 564 3.67 -18.41 21.33
CA THR A 564 4.16 -19.57 22.08
C THR A 564 5.61 -19.37 22.52
N LEU A 565 6.47 -18.88 21.62
CA LEU A 565 7.86 -18.54 21.94
C LEU A 565 7.96 -17.42 22.98
N LEU A 566 7.12 -16.37 22.91
CA LEU A 566 7.12 -15.29 23.90
C LEU A 566 6.66 -15.76 25.28
N LEU A 567 5.72 -16.71 25.34
CA LEU A 567 5.17 -17.25 26.59
C LEU A 567 6.13 -18.22 27.26
N TYR A 568 6.73 -19.16 26.50
CA TYR A 568 7.43 -20.32 27.04
C TYR A 568 8.91 -20.41 26.64
N GLY A 569 9.37 -19.68 25.62
CA GLY A 569 10.71 -19.84 25.02
C GLY A 569 10.82 -21.08 24.11
N GLU A 570 11.99 -21.31 23.49
CA GLU A 570 12.21 -22.48 22.60
C GLU A 570 12.11 -23.84 23.33
N ASN A 571 12.35 -23.87 24.64
CA ASN A 571 12.34 -25.11 25.43
C ASN A 571 11.10 -25.19 26.33
N MET A 572 10.06 -25.86 25.84
CA MET A 572 8.86 -26.20 26.63
C MET A 572 9.16 -27.05 27.89
N ASN A 573 10.34 -27.68 27.96
CA ASN A 573 10.64 -28.76 28.91
C ASN A 573 11.78 -28.48 29.90
N SER A 574 12.41 -27.31 29.92
CA SER A 574 13.50 -27.04 30.87
C SER A 574 12.98 -26.39 32.15
N SER A 575 12.88 -27.18 33.21
CA SER A 575 12.62 -26.78 34.60
C SER A 575 13.81 -26.05 35.25
N GLU A 576 14.56 -25.24 34.51
CA GLU A 576 15.70 -24.48 35.03
C GLU A 576 15.28 -23.04 35.33
N GLU A 577 15.38 -22.69 36.62
CA GLU A 577 15.28 -21.38 37.27
C GLU A 577 14.99 -20.14 36.39
N LYS A 578 13.70 -19.78 36.33
CA LYS A 578 13.09 -18.42 36.43
C LYS A 578 13.86 -17.25 35.77
N ARG A 579 14.27 -17.35 34.51
CA ARG A 579 14.35 -16.13 33.69
C ARG A 579 12.91 -15.75 33.28
N PRO A 580 12.47 -14.49 33.49
CA PRO A 580 11.17 -14.07 32.99
C PRO A 580 11.18 -14.22 31.47
N THR A 581 10.18 -14.92 30.93
CA THR A 581 10.02 -15.08 29.48
C THR A 581 9.69 -13.73 28.82
N GLY A 582 9.73 -13.67 27.49
CA GLY A 582 9.51 -12.44 26.75
C GLY A 582 8.20 -11.73 27.14
N ALA A 583 7.12 -12.49 27.32
CA ALA A 583 5.83 -11.96 27.77
C ALA A 583 5.90 -11.29 29.14
N HIS A 584 6.61 -11.89 30.10
CA HIS A 584 6.79 -11.34 31.44
C HIS A 584 7.57 -10.01 31.42
N ILE A 585 8.62 -9.93 30.60
CA ILE A 585 9.45 -8.72 30.45
C ILE A 585 8.64 -7.58 29.84
N ILE A 586 7.91 -7.88 28.76
CA ILE A 586 7.06 -6.91 28.07
C ILE A 586 5.97 -6.39 29.02
N ALA A 587 5.28 -7.27 29.74
CA ALA A 587 4.22 -6.87 30.66
C ALA A 587 4.73 -6.06 31.87
N GLN A 588 5.88 -6.43 32.43
CA GLN A 588 6.52 -5.66 33.50
C GLN A 588 6.88 -4.26 33.02
N PHE A 589 7.44 -4.14 31.82
CA PHE A 589 7.79 -2.85 31.24
C PHE A 589 6.55 -2.01 30.92
N SER A 590 5.52 -2.59 30.30
CA SER A 590 4.25 -1.92 30.02
C SER A 590 3.57 -1.41 31.29
N LYS A 591 3.57 -2.20 32.36
CA LYS A 591 3.06 -1.78 33.68
C LYS A 591 3.85 -0.60 34.22
N LYS A 592 5.18 -0.68 34.20
CA LYS A 592 6.06 0.41 34.65
C LYS A 592 5.82 1.70 33.86
N LEU A 593 5.66 1.61 32.54
CA LEU A 593 5.31 2.74 31.68
C LEU A 593 3.95 3.39 32.02
N LEU A 594 2.99 2.61 32.51
CA LEU A 594 1.66 3.09 32.89
C LEU A 594 1.63 3.71 34.30
N ASP A 595 2.27 3.04 35.27
CA ASP A 595 2.19 3.36 36.70
C ASP A 595 3.26 4.38 37.14
N GLU A 596 4.44 4.37 36.54
CA GLU A 596 5.58 5.23 36.90
C GLU A 596 5.97 6.15 35.73
N ASP A 597 6.30 7.41 36.02
CA ASP A 597 6.99 8.25 35.04
C ASP A 597 8.46 7.82 35.00
N ILE A 598 8.85 7.11 33.93
CA ILE A 598 10.25 6.78 33.70
C ILE A 598 11.01 8.10 33.53
N SER A 599 11.96 8.38 34.43
CA SER A 599 12.71 9.64 34.49
C SER A 599 13.44 10.02 33.20
N ILE A 600 13.70 9.03 32.32
CA ILE A 600 14.34 9.19 31.01
C ILE A 600 13.40 9.86 29.99
N PHE A 601 12.08 9.70 30.15
CA PHE A 601 11.06 10.16 29.21
C PHE A 601 10.15 11.26 29.79
N SER A 602 10.47 11.79 30.98
CA SER A 602 9.68 12.84 31.63
C SER A 602 9.59 14.08 30.74
N GLY A 603 8.37 14.44 30.33
CA GLY A 603 8.09 15.61 29.48
C GLY A 603 8.19 15.38 27.96
N SER A 604 8.36 14.15 27.47
CA SER A 604 8.36 13.86 26.03
C SER A 604 6.95 13.77 25.44
N GLU A 605 6.74 14.43 24.29
CA GLU A 605 5.52 14.32 23.47
C GLU A 605 5.28 12.90 22.92
N MET A 606 6.33 12.07 22.78
CA MET A 606 6.24 10.72 22.20
C MET A 606 5.90 9.64 23.23
N LEU A 607 5.95 9.96 24.52
CA LEU A 607 5.70 9.00 25.59
C LEU A 607 4.33 8.30 25.47
N PRO A 608 3.20 8.99 25.18
CA PRO A 608 1.91 8.32 24.95
C PRO A 608 1.96 7.32 23.79
N VAL A 609 2.71 7.61 22.72
CA VAL A 609 2.88 6.73 21.57
C VAL A 609 3.68 5.48 21.95
N VAL A 610 4.72 5.63 22.77
CA VAL A 610 5.49 4.50 23.32
C VAL A 610 4.61 3.64 24.23
N LYS A 611 3.82 4.26 25.13
CA LYS A 611 2.86 3.54 25.99
C LYS A 611 1.88 2.74 25.14
N GLY A 612 1.24 3.36 24.15
CA GLY A 612 0.31 2.70 23.25
C GLY A 612 0.94 1.55 22.44
N ALA A 613 2.18 1.72 21.97
CA ALA A 613 2.87 0.68 21.22
C ALA A 613 3.10 -0.58 22.08
N PHE A 614 3.52 -0.45 23.33
CA PHE A 614 3.75 -1.57 24.23
C PHE A 614 2.47 -2.19 24.78
N ILE A 615 1.42 -1.40 25.02
CA ILE A 615 0.10 -1.94 25.38
C ILE A 615 -0.46 -2.75 24.20
N SER A 616 -0.25 -2.31 22.96
CA SER A 616 -0.63 -3.06 21.75
C SER A 616 0.08 -4.42 21.66
N VAL A 617 1.34 -4.54 22.11
CA VAL A 617 2.01 -5.84 22.24
C VAL A 617 1.30 -6.71 23.29
N CYS A 618 1.08 -6.16 24.49
CA CYS A 618 0.37 -6.88 25.56
C CYS A 618 -1.03 -7.34 25.10
N ARG A 619 -1.71 -6.53 24.29
CA ARG A 619 -3.03 -6.84 23.71
C ARG A 619 -3.03 -8.10 22.86
N GLN A 620 -2.00 -8.31 22.05
CA GLN A 620 -1.88 -9.56 21.28
C GLN A 620 -1.72 -10.78 22.21
N ILE A 621 -1.06 -10.59 23.37
CA ILE A 621 -0.83 -11.65 24.35
C ILE A 621 -2.10 -11.94 25.17
N TYR A 622 -2.66 -10.95 25.89
CA TYR A 622 -3.84 -11.15 26.74
C TYR A 622 -5.13 -11.39 25.95
N GLY A 623 -5.14 -11.16 24.64
CA GLY A 623 -6.24 -11.52 23.75
C GLY A 623 -6.47 -13.03 23.63
N THR A 624 -5.53 -13.85 24.12
CA THR A 624 -5.64 -15.32 24.20
C THR A 624 -5.82 -15.78 25.64
N CYS A 625 -6.48 -16.94 25.83
CA CYS A 625 -6.67 -17.50 27.17
C CYS A 625 -5.34 -17.81 27.86
N GLU A 626 -4.39 -18.43 27.16
CA GLU A 626 -3.07 -18.77 27.70
C GLU A 626 -2.26 -17.52 28.06
N GLY A 627 -2.15 -16.58 27.11
CA GLY A 627 -1.44 -15.34 27.35
C GLY A 627 -2.05 -14.51 28.47
N LEU A 628 -3.38 -14.47 28.60
CA LEU A 628 -4.02 -13.82 29.73
C LEU A 628 -3.60 -14.46 31.06
N GLN A 629 -3.57 -15.80 31.18
CA GLN A 629 -3.16 -16.46 32.42
C GLN A 629 -1.74 -16.08 32.85
N VAL A 630 -0.81 -16.01 31.89
CA VAL A 630 0.58 -15.59 32.15
C VAL A 630 0.65 -14.13 32.60
N LEU A 631 -0.20 -13.26 32.06
CA LEU A 631 -0.20 -11.82 32.35
C LEU A 631 -1.00 -11.38 33.59
N ILE A 632 -1.79 -12.28 34.22
CA ILE A 632 -2.57 -11.97 35.44
C ILE A 632 -1.75 -11.28 36.54
N PRO A 633 -0.54 -11.73 36.91
CA PRO A 633 0.21 -11.16 38.04
C PRO A 633 0.55 -9.68 37.89
N TYR A 634 0.50 -9.14 36.67
CA TYR A 634 0.81 -7.73 36.40
C TYR A 634 -0.39 -6.81 36.60
N CYS A 635 -1.62 -7.33 36.63
CA CYS A 635 -2.85 -6.54 36.76
C CYS A 635 -2.97 -5.40 35.74
N LEU A 636 -2.58 -5.64 34.48
CA LEU A 636 -2.57 -4.61 33.43
C LEU A 636 -3.93 -3.92 33.23
N HIS A 637 -5.04 -4.65 33.39
CA HIS A 637 -6.39 -4.11 33.33
C HIS A 637 -6.62 -2.97 34.35
N GLU A 638 -6.08 -3.07 35.57
CA GLU A 638 -6.19 -2.02 36.58
C GLU A 638 -5.32 -0.81 36.22
N SER A 639 -4.09 -1.02 35.77
CA SER A 639 -3.18 0.06 35.37
C SER A 639 -3.72 0.83 34.16
N ILE A 640 -4.24 0.14 33.14
CA ILE A 640 -4.87 0.77 31.97
C ILE A 640 -6.13 1.53 32.39
N ALA A 641 -6.97 0.96 33.26
CA ALA A 641 -8.17 1.65 33.74
C ALA A 641 -7.84 2.90 34.58
N LYS A 642 -6.80 2.87 35.40
CA LYS A 642 -6.30 4.05 36.13
C LYS A 642 -5.80 5.12 35.16
N ALA A 643 -5.04 4.74 34.14
CA ALA A 643 -4.55 5.65 33.10
C ALA A 643 -5.70 6.26 32.28
N TRP A 644 -6.73 5.47 31.97
CA TRP A 644 -7.94 5.93 31.29
C TRP A 644 -8.70 6.94 32.16
N LYS A 645 -8.99 6.64 33.43
CA LYS A 645 -9.65 7.58 34.35
C LYS A 645 -8.90 8.91 34.47
N LYS A 646 -7.57 8.87 34.53
CA LYS A 646 -6.73 10.08 34.56
C LYS A 646 -6.83 10.89 33.26
N THR A 647 -6.84 10.21 32.11
CA THR A 647 -6.97 10.86 30.79
C THR A 647 -8.35 11.44 30.57
N SER A 648 -9.40 10.71 30.97
CA SER A 648 -10.80 11.14 30.82
C SER A 648 -11.09 12.41 31.62
N LEU A 649 -10.58 12.52 32.85
CA LEU A 649 -10.66 13.75 33.66
C LEU A 649 -9.95 14.96 33.00
N LEU A 650 -8.95 14.73 32.15
CA LEU A 650 -8.27 15.79 31.40
C LEU A 650 -9.08 16.16 30.14
N SER A 651 -9.68 15.17 29.50
CA SER A 651 -10.58 15.30 28.34
C SER A 651 -11.82 16.14 28.67
N GLU A 652 -12.50 15.83 29.79
CA GLU A 652 -13.69 16.57 30.26
C GLU A 652 -13.42 18.03 30.62
N ARG A 653 -12.16 18.38 30.96
CA ARG A 653 -11.76 19.75 31.29
C ARG A 653 -11.49 20.63 30.06
N ILE A 654 -11.51 20.06 28.85
CA ILE A 654 -11.31 20.80 27.60
C ILE A 654 -12.63 21.50 27.26
N PRO A 655 -12.70 22.84 27.28
CA PRO A 655 -13.94 23.55 26.99
C PRO A 655 -14.40 23.30 25.55
N THR A 656 -15.72 23.19 25.34
CA THR A 656 -16.31 23.21 24.00
C THR A 656 -15.85 24.49 23.28
N PRO A 657 -15.21 24.38 22.09
CA PRO A 657 -14.66 25.56 21.43
C PRO A 657 -15.78 26.55 21.10
N VAL A 658 -15.70 27.74 21.70
CA VAL A 658 -16.59 28.86 21.39
C VAL A 658 -16.29 29.32 19.98
N LYS A 659 -17.32 29.33 19.12
CA LYS A 659 -17.23 29.74 17.73
C LYS A 659 -16.83 31.23 17.66
N GLY A 660 -15.56 31.53 17.36
CA GLY A 660 -15.13 32.89 16.99
C GLY A 660 -13.84 33.47 17.61
N LEU A 661 -12.85 32.70 18.04
CA LEU A 661 -11.54 33.25 18.46
C LEU A 661 -10.37 32.50 17.78
N ASP A 662 -9.72 33.19 16.84
CA ASP A 662 -8.59 32.72 16.03
C ASP A 662 -7.28 32.62 16.81
N SER A 663 -7.16 31.63 17.71
CA SER A 663 -5.88 31.23 18.31
C SER A 663 -5.79 29.71 18.49
N VAL A 664 -5.88 28.93 17.40
CA VAL A 664 -6.29 27.52 17.50
C VAL A 664 -5.43 26.49 16.74
N SER A 665 -4.12 26.69 16.56
CA SER A 665 -3.28 25.65 15.93
C SER A 665 -2.64 24.66 16.91
N SER A 666 -2.14 25.11 18.08
CA SER A 666 -1.49 24.22 19.06
C SER A 666 -2.46 23.56 20.04
N VAL A 667 -3.43 24.32 20.58
CA VAL A 667 -4.42 23.83 21.55
C VAL A 667 -5.35 22.76 20.94
N ASN A 668 -5.65 22.85 19.64
CA ASN A 668 -6.43 21.84 18.93
C ASN A 668 -5.67 20.52 18.72
N GLN A 669 -4.35 20.56 18.57
CA GLN A 669 -3.56 19.35 18.35
C GLN A 669 -3.40 18.56 19.66
N GLU A 670 -3.19 19.25 20.77
CA GLU A 670 -3.08 18.64 22.09
C GLU A 670 -4.41 18.02 22.55
N SER A 671 -5.54 18.69 22.34
CA SER A 671 -6.86 18.14 22.63
C SER A 671 -7.19 16.92 21.76
N GLN A 672 -6.86 16.94 20.46
CA GLN A 672 -7.01 15.78 19.57
C GLN A 672 -6.13 14.60 20.00
N ASN A 673 -4.90 14.85 20.45
CA ASN A 673 -3.99 13.81 20.93
C ASN A 673 -4.50 13.17 22.23
N ILE A 674 -5.07 13.95 23.16
CA ILE A 674 -5.67 13.45 24.40
C ILE A 674 -6.88 12.56 24.10
N MET A 675 -7.77 13.01 23.20
CA MET A 675 -8.94 12.22 22.76
C MET A 675 -8.51 10.91 22.09
N ALA A 676 -7.53 10.96 21.18
CA ALA A 676 -7.01 9.76 20.52
C ALA A 676 -6.36 8.78 21.51
N TRP A 677 -5.69 9.29 22.55
CA TRP A 677 -5.11 8.47 23.61
C TRP A 677 -6.19 7.81 24.48
N GLU A 678 -7.25 8.56 24.85
CA GLU A 678 -8.41 8.03 25.58
C GLU A 678 -9.09 6.89 24.80
N GLU A 679 -9.33 7.08 23.50
CA GLU A 679 -9.88 6.04 22.63
C GLU A 679 -9.01 4.79 22.55
N ASN A 680 -7.68 4.94 22.48
CA ASN A 680 -6.77 3.80 22.46
C ASN A 680 -6.82 3.00 23.76
N LEU A 681 -6.87 3.67 24.91
CA LEU A 681 -7.00 3.01 26.22
C LEU A 681 -8.34 2.28 26.38
N LEU A 682 -9.43 2.84 25.87
CA LEU A 682 -10.74 2.17 25.85
C LEU A 682 -10.74 0.93 24.95
N ASP A 683 -10.10 1.01 23.78
CA ASP A 683 -9.90 -0.15 22.91
C ASP A 683 -9.08 -1.22 23.65
N ASP A 684 -7.96 -0.86 24.25
CA ASP A 684 -7.11 -1.80 24.98
C ASP A 684 -7.87 -2.48 26.15
N LEU A 685 -8.70 -1.75 26.90
CA LEU A 685 -9.59 -2.33 27.90
C LEU A 685 -10.62 -3.28 27.30
N LEU A 686 -11.26 -2.90 26.19
CA LEU A 686 -12.26 -3.70 25.51
C LEU A 686 -11.68 -5.04 25.02
N ASN A 687 -10.39 -5.10 24.65
CA ASN A 687 -9.78 -6.35 24.19
C ASN A 687 -9.61 -7.41 25.31
N PHE A 688 -9.72 -7.04 26.59
CA PHE A 688 -9.84 -8.05 27.65
C PHE A 688 -11.12 -8.89 27.50
N ALA A 689 -12.19 -8.31 26.92
CA ALA A 689 -13.40 -9.05 26.60
C ALA A 689 -13.21 -10.07 25.46
N ALA A 690 -12.02 -10.22 24.87
CA ALA A 690 -11.72 -11.30 23.93
C ALA A 690 -11.68 -12.69 24.61
N THR A 691 -11.59 -12.74 25.95
CA THR A 691 -11.63 -13.99 26.73
C THR A 691 -12.67 -13.90 27.86
N PRO A 692 -13.28 -15.02 28.29
CA PRO A 692 -14.26 -15.00 29.38
C PRO A 692 -13.70 -14.46 30.70
N LYS A 693 -12.48 -14.87 31.08
CA LYS A 693 -11.82 -14.40 32.30
C LYS A 693 -11.41 -12.93 32.21
N GLY A 694 -10.99 -12.48 31.02
CA GLY A 694 -10.67 -11.08 30.78
C GLY A 694 -11.89 -10.17 30.85
N LEU A 695 -13.07 -10.61 30.39
CA LEU A 695 -14.32 -9.87 30.56
C LEU A 695 -14.64 -9.61 32.05
N LEU A 696 -14.42 -10.61 32.93
CA LEU A 696 -14.59 -10.41 34.38
C LEU A 696 -13.61 -9.38 34.94
N PHE A 697 -12.37 -9.34 34.43
CA PHE A 697 -11.41 -8.29 34.81
C PHE A 697 -11.85 -6.92 34.33
N LEU A 698 -12.35 -6.79 33.10
CA LEU A 698 -12.92 -5.55 32.58
C LEU A 698 -14.09 -5.06 33.43
N GLN A 699 -14.97 -5.96 33.89
CA GLN A 699 -16.07 -5.60 34.78
C GLN A 699 -15.57 -5.03 36.12
N ARG A 700 -14.52 -5.61 36.69
CA ARG A 700 -13.93 -5.13 37.95
C ARG A 700 -13.33 -3.74 37.85
N THR A 701 -12.92 -3.28 36.65
CA THR A 701 -12.40 -1.91 36.49
C THR A 701 -13.50 -0.84 36.54
N GLY A 702 -14.74 -1.25 36.28
CA GLY A 702 -15.91 -0.37 36.17
C GLY A 702 -16.03 0.36 34.83
N ALA A 703 -15.18 0.05 33.83
CA ALA A 703 -15.15 0.74 32.54
C ALA A 703 -16.01 0.07 31.44
N ILE A 704 -16.83 -0.94 31.80
CA ILE A 704 -17.55 -1.77 30.82
C ILE A 704 -18.55 -0.95 29.99
N ASN A 705 -19.24 0.01 30.59
CA ASN A 705 -20.25 0.83 29.91
C ASN A 705 -19.61 1.73 28.85
N GLU A 706 -18.49 2.35 29.20
CA GLU A 706 -17.72 3.25 28.35
C GLU A 706 -17.05 2.46 27.21
N CYS A 707 -16.49 1.28 27.49
CA CYS A 707 -15.92 0.39 26.48
C CYS A 707 -16.99 -0.10 25.47
N VAL A 708 -18.18 -0.48 25.94
CA VAL A 708 -19.28 -0.94 25.07
C VAL A 708 -19.85 0.22 24.24
N THR A 709 -19.99 1.41 24.84
CA THR A 709 -20.41 2.62 24.12
C THR A 709 -19.41 3.01 23.03
N PHE A 710 -18.12 2.94 23.35
CA PHE A 710 -17.03 3.15 22.41
C PHE A 710 -17.07 2.12 21.26
N MET A 711 -17.25 0.85 21.58
CA MET A 711 -17.42 -0.22 20.59
C MET A 711 -18.60 0.08 19.64
N PHE A 712 -19.75 0.48 20.19
CA PHE A 712 -20.93 0.82 19.39
C PHE A 712 -20.69 2.03 18.48
N ASN A 713 -20.06 3.09 18.99
CA ASN A 713 -19.72 4.28 18.20
C ASN A 713 -18.81 3.94 17.00
N ARG A 714 -17.85 3.01 17.18
CA ARG A 714 -17.00 2.53 16.08
C ARG A 714 -17.75 1.61 15.11
N TYR A 715 -18.63 0.75 15.63
CA TYR A 715 -19.49 -0.11 14.82
C TYR A 715 -20.41 0.73 13.91
N ALA A 716 -21.08 1.74 14.45
CA ALA A 716 -21.96 2.64 13.70
C ALA A 716 -21.21 3.38 12.58
N LYS A 717 -19.97 3.79 12.82
CA LYS A 717 -19.09 4.44 11.82
C LYS A 717 -18.40 3.47 10.84
N LYS A 718 -18.65 2.15 10.94
CA LYS A 718 -17.98 1.08 10.17
C LYS A 718 -16.44 1.15 10.20
N LEU A 719 -15.86 1.60 11.32
CA LEU A 719 -14.41 1.76 11.47
C LEU A 719 -13.71 0.41 11.73
N GLN A 720 -12.49 0.24 11.19
CA GLN A 720 -11.68 -0.97 11.41
C GLN A 720 -11.21 -1.06 12.88
N ILE A 721 -11.19 -2.28 13.43
CA ILE A 721 -10.92 -2.59 14.86
C ILE A 721 -9.43 -2.52 15.19
N SER A 722 -8.58 -2.89 14.24
CA SER A 722 -7.13 -2.73 14.34
C SER A 722 -6.51 -2.77 12.94
N LYS A 723 -5.25 -2.33 12.81
CA LYS A 723 -4.47 -2.43 11.55
C LYS A 723 -4.36 -3.86 11.02
N HIS A 724 -4.54 -4.88 11.86
CA HIS A 724 -4.32 -6.29 11.54
C HIS A 724 -5.59 -7.16 11.62
N LYS A 725 -6.75 -6.63 12.05
CA LYS A 725 -8.05 -7.32 12.03
C LYS A 725 -9.11 -6.44 11.38
N LYS A 726 -9.50 -6.77 10.14
CA LYS A 726 -10.67 -6.19 9.46
C LYS A 726 -11.92 -6.94 9.92
N PHE A 727 -12.86 -6.22 10.54
CA PHE A 727 -14.17 -6.68 11.04
C PHE A 727 -14.10 -7.75 12.14
N GLY A 728 -14.72 -7.52 13.31
CA GLY A 728 -14.57 -8.48 14.42
C GLY A 728 -15.18 -8.14 15.79
N TYR A 729 -16.06 -7.13 15.91
CA TYR A 729 -16.74 -6.91 17.19
C TYR A 729 -17.87 -7.94 17.42
N GLY A 730 -18.26 -8.73 16.42
CA GLY A 730 -19.31 -9.75 16.59
C GLY A 730 -19.00 -10.74 17.73
N VAL A 731 -17.77 -11.28 17.74
CA VAL A 731 -17.31 -12.18 18.82
C VAL A 731 -17.28 -11.46 20.17
N LEU A 732 -16.85 -10.19 20.18
CA LEU A 732 -16.82 -9.38 21.41
C LEU A 732 -18.23 -9.07 21.93
N VAL A 733 -19.21 -8.79 21.05
CA VAL A 733 -20.61 -8.57 21.42
C VAL A 733 -21.18 -9.83 22.09
N THR A 734 -21.01 -11.00 21.46
CA THR A 734 -21.46 -12.27 22.05
C THR A 734 -20.79 -12.52 23.41
N GLN A 735 -19.48 -12.25 23.50
CA GLN A 735 -18.75 -12.44 24.75
C GLN A 735 -19.22 -11.46 25.83
N VAL A 736 -19.43 -10.18 25.53
CA VAL A 736 -19.97 -9.19 26.47
C VAL A 736 -21.38 -9.58 26.93
N ALA A 737 -22.24 -10.00 26.00
CA ALA A 737 -23.59 -10.49 26.29
C ALA A 737 -23.62 -11.76 27.16
N SER A 738 -22.50 -12.50 27.28
CA SER A 738 -22.40 -13.66 28.17
C SER A 738 -22.45 -13.33 29.68
N THR A 739 -22.59 -12.05 30.04
CA THR A 739 -22.66 -11.60 31.44
C THR A 739 -23.78 -10.57 31.62
N ALA A 740 -24.43 -10.58 32.79
CA ALA A 740 -25.52 -9.64 33.09
C ALA A 740 -25.09 -8.16 32.96
N ALA A 741 -23.98 -7.78 33.59
CA ALA A 741 -23.44 -6.42 33.49
C ALA A 741 -23.09 -6.01 32.04
N GLY A 742 -22.60 -6.95 31.22
CA GLY A 742 -22.34 -6.69 29.81
C GLY A 742 -23.61 -6.55 28.97
N ALA A 743 -24.65 -7.32 29.26
CA ALA A 743 -25.96 -7.19 28.62
C ALA A 743 -26.62 -5.84 28.92
N ILE A 744 -26.57 -5.40 30.18
CA ILE A 744 -27.03 -4.07 30.60
C ILE A 744 -26.22 -2.97 29.89
N ALA A 745 -24.89 -3.14 29.78
CA ALA A 745 -24.05 -2.20 29.06
C ALA A 745 -24.45 -2.08 27.58
N LEU A 746 -24.73 -3.19 26.89
CA LEU A 746 -25.19 -3.22 25.49
C LEU A 746 -26.57 -2.57 25.31
N GLN A 747 -27.47 -2.75 26.29
CA GLN A 747 -28.78 -2.09 26.27
C GLN A 747 -28.62 -0.58 26.46
N SER A 748 -27.88 -0.16 27.49
CA SER A 748 -27.69 1.24 27.85
C SER A 748 -26.92 2.04 26.79
N SER A 749 -26.02 1.41 26.03
CA SER A 749 -25.28 2.06 24.95
C SER A 749 -26.12 2.36 23.70
N GLY A 750 -27.36 1.85 23.62
CA GLY A 750 -28.20 1.95 22.42
C GLY A 750 -27.87 0.95 21.31
N PHE A 751 -26.94 0.00 21.55
CA PHE A 751 -26.56 -1.01 20.56
C PHE A 751 -27.75 -1.91 20.21
N ILE A 752 -28.46 -2.40 21.23
CA ILE A 752 -29.64 -3.27 21.04
C ILE A 752 -30.76 -2.52 20.31
N ASN A 753 -31.04 -1.28 20.72
CA ASN A 753 -32.05 -0.46 20.05
C ASN A 753 -31.72 -0.21 18.57
N ALA A 754 -30.44 0.06 18.25
CA ALA A 754 -30.00 0.24 16.87
C ALA A 754 -30.14 -1.04 16.04
N LEU A 755 -29.79 -2.21 16.59
CA LEU A 755 -30.00 -3.50 15.92
C LEU A 755 -31.49 -3.78 15.66
N ILE A 756 -32.35 -3.49 16.63
CA ILE A 756 -33.80 -3.67 16.53
C ILE A 756 -34.39 -2.71 15.51
N THR A 757 -33.95 -1.45 15.49
CA THR A 757 -34.38 -0.46 14.50
C THR A 757 -33.92 -0.87 13.09
N GLU A 758 -32.68 -1.35 12.92
CA GLU A 758 -32.17 -1.86 11.64
C GLU A 758 -32.97 -3.09 11.19
N LEU A 759 -33.28 -4.01 12.10
CA LEU A 759 -34.14 -5.16 11.80
C LEU A 759 -35.53 -4.72 11.36
N TRP A 760 -36.19 -3.88 12.16
CA TRP A 760 -37.54 -3.42 11.90
C TRP A 760 -37.64 -2.67 10.57
N ALA A 761 -36.64 -1.85 10.25
CA ALA A 761 -36.56 -1.19 8.95
C ALA A 761 -36.49 -2.20 7.79
N ASN A 762 -35.72 -3.28 7.92
CA ASN A 762 -35.63 -4.29 6.85
C ASN A 762 -36.87 -5.20 6.77
N LEU A 763 -37.58 -5.45 7.87
CA LEU A 763 -38.80 -6.27 7.90
C LEU A 763 -40.06 -5.50 7.47
N GLU A 764 -40.24 -4.27 7.96
CA GLU A 764 -41.53 -3.56 7.93
C GLU A 764 -41.51 -2.22 7.18
N CYS A 765 -40.36 -1.54 7.01
CA CYS A 765 -40.34 -0.14 6.54
C CYS A 765 -39.48 0.17 5.30
N GLY A 766 -38.61 -0.73 4.84
CA GLY A 766 -37.60 -0.42 3.81
C GLY A 766 -36.49 0.54 4.28
N ARG A 767 -35.36 0.60 3.57
CA ARG A 767 -34.15 1.36 4.01
C ARG A 767 -34.22 2.89 3.81
N ASP A 768 -35.18 3.41 3.02
CA ASP A 768 -35.15 4.79 2.52
C ASP A 768 -36.24 5.74 3.07
N ASP A 769 -37.21 5.26 3.86
CA ASP A 769 -38.37 6.10 4.23
C ASP A 769 -38.25 6.78 5.60
N VAL A 770 -37.81 8.05 5.58
CA VAL A 770 -37.82 8.94 6.75
C VAL A 770 -39.26 9.27 7.21
N ARG A 771 -40.29 8.94 6.43
CA ARG A 771 -41.70 9.03 6.85
C ARG A 771 -42.52 7.94 6.16
N VAL A 772 -42.80 6.85 6.87
CA VAL A 772 -43.71 5.78 6.43
C VAL A 772 -45.07 6.37 6.05
N THR A 773 -45.36 6.46 4.75
CA THR A 773 -46.69 6.80 4.23
C THR A 773 -47.31 5.63 3.46
N HIS A 774 -46.53 4.72 2.86
CA HIS A 774 -47.04 3.51 2.22
C HIS A 774 -46.04 2.34 2.30
N PRO A 775 -46.47 1.11 2.63
CA PRO A 775 -45.62 -0.08 2.51
C PRO A 775 -45.33 -0.37 1.02
N ARG A 776 -44.09 -0.77 0.68
CA ARG A 776 -43.76 -1.28 -0.66
C ARG A 776 -44.49 -2.60 -0.92
N SER A 777 -44.88 -2.83 -2.17
CA SER A 777 -45.25 -4.17 -2.64
C SER A 777 -44.11 -5.15 -2.37
N THR A 778 -44.47 -6.33 -1.85
CA THR A 778 -43.56 -7.39 -1.41
C THR A 778 -42.45 -7.66 -2.45
N PRO A 779 -41.16 -7.58 -2.07
CA PRO A 779 -40.09 -8.01 -2.95
C PRO A 779 -40.13 -9.54 -3.10
N VAL A 780 -39.83 -10.04 -4.30
CA VAL A 780 -39.75 -11.48 -4.60
C VAL A 780 -38.45 -12.11 -4.07
N ASP A 781 -37.50 -11.29 -3.63
CA ASP A 781 -36.31 -11.75 -2.91
C ASP A 781 -36.66 -12.17 -1.47
N PRO A 782 -36.10 -13.28 -0.95
CA PRO A 782 -36.34 -13.70 0.43
C PRO A 782 -35.80 -12.65 1.42
N ILE A 783 -36.69 -12.12 2.28
CA ILE A 783 -36.37 -11.18 3.40
C ILE A 783 -35.21 -11.69 4.26
N ASP A 784 -35.03 -13.02 4.32
CA ASP A 784 -33.93 -13.67 5.03
C ASP A 784 -32.56 -13.12 4.66
N ARG A 785 -32.32 -12.76 3.38
CA ARG A 785 -31.01 -12.27 2.93
C ARG A 785 -30.75 -10.83 3.38
N SER A 786 -31.78 -9.98 3.42
CA SER A 786 -31.65 -8.59 3.86
C SER A 786 -31.56 -8.48 5.39
N CYS A 787 -32.26 -9.36 6.12
CA CYS A 787 -32.29 -9.39 7.57
C CYS A 787 -31.21 -10.27 8.20
N GLN A 788 -30.48 -11.07 7.43
CA GLN A 788 -29.47 -12.03 7.92
C GLN A 788 -28.49 -11.43 8.92
N LYS A 789 -28.01 -10.21 8.64
CA LYS A 789 -27.03 -9.53 9.51
C LYS A 789 -27.63 -9.14 10.86
N SER A 790 -28.84 -8.57 10.85
CA SER A 790 -29.55 -8.19 12.08
C SER A 790 -30.00 -9.41 12.88
N PHE A 791 -30.44 -10.47 12.18
CA PHE A 791 -30.76 -11.77 12.78
C PHE A 791 -29.55 -12.36 13.49
N LEU A 792 -28.41 -12.49 12.82
CA LEU A 792 -27.17 -12.96 13.45
C LEU A 792 -26.75 -12.04 14.62
N GLY A 793 -26.97 -10.73 14.51
CA GLY A 793 -26.75 -9.78 15.60
C GLY A 793 -27.58 -10.08 16.83
N LEU A 794 -28.89 -10.35 16.67
CA LEU A 794 -29.79 -10.71 17.77
C LEU A 794 -29.48 -12.10 18.34
N VAL A 795 -29.20 -13.10 17.48
CA VAL A 795 -28.81 -14.45 17.91
C VAL A 795 -27.55 -14.40 18.77
N ASN A 796 -26.59 -13.55 18.42
CA ASN A 796 -25.38 -13.32 19.21
C ASN A 796 -25.65 -12.70 20.59
N LEU A 797 -26.84 -12.12 20.84
CA LEU A 797 -27.28 -11.60 22.13
C LEU A 797 -28.06 -12.62 22.97
N LEU A 798 -28.26 -13.86 22.49
CA LEU A 798 -29.00 -14.90 23.20
C LEU A 798 -28.24 -15.73 24.27
N PRO A 799 -27.01 -15.42 24.74
CA PRO A 799 -26.52 -16.06 25.96
C PRO A 799 -27.51 -15.89 27.13
N TYR A 800 -27.68 -16.95 27.94
CA TYR A 800 -28.68 -16.99 29.02
C TYR A 800 -28.69 -15.73 29.92
N PRO A 801 -27.55 -15.19 30.37
CA PRO A 801 -27.55 -13.98 31.19
C PRO A 801 -28.15 -12.76 30.49
N ALA A 802 -27.86 -12.55 29.20
CA ALA A 802 -28.46 -11.47 28.43
C ALA A 802 -29.97 -11.66 28.25
N VAL A 803 -30.42 -12.88 27.96
CA VAL A 803 -31.86 -13.16 27.84
C VAL A 803 -32.59 -12.88 29.16
N TYR A 804 -32.03 -13.34 30.28
CA TYR A 804 -32.62 -13.08 31.60
C TYR A 804 -32.68 -11.58 31.92
N GLU A 805 -31.62 -10.81 31.66
CA GLU A 805 -31.64 -9.35 31.92
C GLU A 805 -32.56 -8.58 30.96
N LEU A 806 -32.61 -8.96 29.69
CA LEU A 806 -33.36 -8.23 28.67
C LEU A 806 -34.84 -8.57 28.63
N VAL A 807 -35.24 -9.74 29.12
CA VAL A 807 -36.62 -10.27 29.03
C VAL A 807 -37.17 -10.69 30.40
N GLY A 808 -36.31 -11.09 31.33
CA GLY A 808 -36.72 -11.64 32.62
C GLY A 808 -37.56 -10.66 33.43
N ASN A 809 -38.67 -11.17 33.96
CA ASN A 809 -39.63 -10.41 34.78
C ASN A 809 -40.21 -9.15 34.09
N GLN A 810 -40.12 -9.03 32.77
CA GLN A 810 -40.78 -7.98 32.00
C GLN A 810 -42.15 -8.47 31.53
N ASP A 811 -43.17 -7.63 31.72
CA ASP A 811 -44.50 -7.88 31.18
C ASP A 811 -44.52 -7.62 29.67
N LEU A 812 -45.28 -8.42 28.94
CA LEU A 812 -45.53 -8.18 27.52
C LEU A 812 -46.37 -6.90 27.36
N PRO A 813 -45.94 -5.95 26.50
CA PRO A 813 -46.68 -4.70 26.29
C PRO A 813 -48.15 -4.91 25.92
N ASN A 814 -48.46 -5.90 25.06
CA ASN A 814 -49.80 -6.34 24.64
C ASN A 814 -50.86 -5.22 24.61
N LYS A 815 -50.60 -4.17 23.83
CA LYS A 815 -51.43 -2.96 23.77
C LYS A 815 -52.76 -3.25 23.07
N ALA A 816 -53.79 -2.50 23.45
CA ALA A 816 -55.12 -2.61 22.81
C ALA A 816 -55.11 -2.13 21.34
N GLU A 817 -54.25 -1.16 21.02
CA GLU A 817 -54.05 -0.61 19.68
C GLU A 817 -52.56 -0.29 19.48
N TYR A 818 -52.05 -0.50 18.26
CA TYR A 818 -50.68 -0.18 17.86
C TYR A 818 -50.70 0.80 16.70
N SER A 819 -49.81 1.81 16.74
CA SER A 819 -49.67 2.72 15.62
C SER A 819 -48.80 2.10 14.52
N LEU A 820 -49.15 2.33 13.25
CA LEU A 820 -48.30 1.94 12.10
C LEU A 820 -46.91 2.62 12.11
N ARG A 821 -46.74 3.68 12.89
CA ARG A 821 -45.45 4.39 13.08
C ARG A 821 -44.68 3.94 14.31
N GLU A 822 -45.24 3.04 15.10
CA GLU A 822 -44.61 2.55 16.31
C GLU A 822 -43.52 1.54 15.94
N VAL A 823 -42.28 1.83 16.33
CA VAL A 823 -41.12 0.98 16.09
C VAL A 823 -40.71 0.32 17.42
N PRO A 824 -40.49 -1.00 17.47
CA PRO A 824 -39.93 -1.67 18.63
C PRO A 824 -38.60 -1.06 19.05
N THR A 825 -38.39 -0.90 20.36
CA THR A 825 -37.17 -0.29 20.90
C THR A 825 -36.32 -1.26 21.72
N CYS A 826 -36.92 -2.39 22.13
CA CYS A 826 -36.27 -3.39 22.95
C CYS A 826 -36.70 -4.82 22.57
N VAL A 827 -35.99 -5.82 23.10
CA VAL A 827 -36.18 -7.23 22.72
C VAL A 827 -37.58 -7.73 23.07
N ILE A 828 -38.14 -7.30 24.21
CA ILE A 828 -39.51 -7.67 24.59
C ILE A 828 -40.56 -7.14 23.60
N ASP A 829 -40.36 -5.94 23.02
CA ASP A 829 -41.25 -5.39 22.00
C ASP A 829 -41.25 -6.26 20.74
N ILE A 830 -40.08 -6.80 20.36
CA ILE A 830 -39.95 -7.73 19.23
C ILE A 830 -40.63 -9.07 19.53
N ILE A 831 -40.45 -9.62 20.74
CA ILE A 831 -41.14 -10.85 21.15
C ILE A 831 -42.66 -10.64 21.12
N ASP A 832 -43.15 -9.52 21.64
CA ASP A 832 -44.57 -9.18 21.69
C ASP A 832 -45.19 -8.98 20.29
N ARG A 833 -44.43 -8.36 19.37
CA ARG A 833 -44.93 -7.98 18.04
C ARG A 833 -44.62 -8.94 16.91
N LEU A 834 -43.63 -9.82 17.03
CA LEU A 834 -43.28 -10.78 15.99
C LEU A 834 -43.57 -12.24 16.39
N ILE A 835 -43.53 -12.57 17.69
CA ILE A 835 -43.65 -13.96 18.17
C ILE A 835 -45.03 -14.19 18.79
N ILE A 836 -45.42 -13.37 19.77
CA ILE A 836 -46.64 -13.55 20.57
C ILE A 836 -47.79 -12.73 19.95
N LEU A 837 -48.22 -13.14 18.76
CA LEU A 837 -49.30 -12.51 17.97
C LEU A 837 -50.69 -12.98 18.43
N ASN A 838 -51.03 -12.72 19.69
CA ASN A 838 -52.25 -13.18 20.35
C ASN A 838 -53.46 -12.22 20.23
N SER A 839 -53.35 -11.14 19.46
CA SER A 839 -54.44 -10.17 19.26
C SER A 839 -54.51 -9.67 17.81
N GLU A 840 -55.72 -9.35 17.36
CA GLU A 840 -55.95 -8.83 16.01
C GLU A 840 -55.28 -7.45 15.81
N ALA A 841 -55.16 -6.65 16.86
CA ALA A 841 -54.45 -5.38 16.85
C ALA A 841 -52.97 -5.54 16.48
N LYS A 842 -52.30 -6.60 16.97
CA LYS A 842 -50.89 -6.89 16.63
C LYS A 842 -50.74 -7.34 15.19
N ILE A 843 -51.61 -8.24 14.72
CA ILE A 843 -51.60 -8.75 13.35
C ILE A 843 -51.79 -7.60 12.35
N ARG A 844 -52.77 -6.73 12.60
CA ARG A 844 -53.05 -5.56 11.75
C ARG A 844 -51.98 -4.46 11.82
N SER A 845 -51.05 -4.54 12.78
CA SER A 845 -49.94 -3.58 12.93
C SER A 845 -48.73 -3.89 12.07
N LEU A 846 -48.65 -5.09 11.49
CA LEU A 846 -47.55 -5.55 10.63
C LEU A 846 -47.96 -5.40 9.16
N PHE A 847 -47.08 -4.82 8.35
CA PHE A 847 -47.26 -4.76 6.92
C PHE A 847 -46.98 -6.12 6.27
N ASN A 848 -46.00 -6.87 6.79
CA ASN A 848 -45.58 -8.18 6.27
C ASN A 848 -45.83 -9.30 7.29
N TYR A 849 -47.09 -9.46 7.75
CA TYR A 849 -47.45 -10.40 8.83
C TYR A 849 -46.81 -11.79 8.69
N GLU A 850 -46.98 -12.48 7.55
CA GLU A 850 -46.49 -13.86 7.41
C GLU A 850 -44.96 -13.94 7.49
N GLN A 851 -44.25 -13.07 6.77
CA GLN A 851 -42.79 -13.07 6.73
C GLN A 851 -42.19 -12.62 8.05
N SER A 852 -42.76 -11.60 8.69
CA SER A 852 -42.30 -11.09 9.99
C SER A 852 -42.62 -12.04 11.14
N HIS A 853 -43.74 -12.75 11.08
CA HIS A 853 -44.05 -13.81 12.05
C HIS A 853 -43.15 -15.04 11.85
N ILE A 854 -42.93 -15.48 10.60
CA ILE A 854 -41.98 -16.55 10.29
C ILE A 854 -40.57 -16.17 10.76
N PHE A 855 -40.15 -14.92 10.56
CA PHE A 855 -38.88 -14.42 11.08
C PHE A 855 -38.83 -14.49 12.60
N GLY A 856 -39.88 -14.04 13.31
CA GLY A 856 -39.91 -14.07 14.78
C GLY A 856 -39.92 -15.49 15.36
N LEU A 857 -40.54 -16.45 14.68
CA LEU A 857 -40.56 -17.86 15.09
C LEU A 857 -39.19 -18.55 14.93
N ARG A 858 -38.35 -18.07 14.01
CA ARG A 858 -36.99 -18.56 13.79
C ARG A 858 -36.02 -17.97 14.82
#